data_AF-A0AAV0MX65-F1
#
_entry.id   AF-A0AAV0MX65-F1
#
_cell.length_a   1.000
_cell.length_b   1.000
_cell.length_c   1.000
_cell.angle_alpha   90.00
_cell.angle_beta   90.00
_cell.angle_gamma   90.00
#
_symmetry.space_group_name_H-M   'P 1'
#
loop_
_entity.id
_entity.type
_entity.pdbx_description
1 polymer ?
#
loop_
_entity_poly.entity_id
_entity_poly.type
_entity_poly.pdbx_seq_one_letter_code
_entity_poly.pdbx_strand_id
1 'polypeptide(L)'
;MASASQKAKIPSSACCRNDSSGSIVRRQASAAGAQPENAVQDWIVSSRRDDQYASKTDISSLISPVERLPDASPKLPAAKPVMPVMLRAQSSHPLDPLSAAEISVAVATVRAAGATPEVRDGMRFIEVVLLEPEKHVVALADAYFFPPFQPSLLPRLKGGPIIPTKLPPRRARLVVYNKMSNETSVWIVELSEVHAATRGGNHRGKVVSSELVPDVQPPMDAAEYAECEAAVKEYPAFREAMKKRGVDDMDLVMVDAWCVGYHSEADAPNRRLAKPLIFCRTDSDNPMDNGYARPVEGMHILVDMQNMKIIEFEDRKLVPLPTADPLRNYTPGETRGGVDRSDIKALQIVQPEGPSFRVSGHFVEWQKWNFRIGFTPREGLVIHSIAYTDGSRGRRPVAHRLSFVEMVVPYGDPNDPHYRKNAFDAGEDGLGKNAHSLKKGCDCLGYIKYFDAHFTNFTGGVETIENCVCLHEEDHGMLWKHQDWRTGLAEDGKIEAEVKLTGILSLGALQPGEVRKYGTIIAPGLYAPVHQHFFVARMNMAVDCRPGEAYNQVAEVNVKVEAPGENNMHNNAFYAEETVLRSESQATRDCNALSARHWIIRNTRIVNRTGQLTGYKLVPSSNCLPLAGPEAKFLRRAAFLKHNLWVTAYAAGEMFPGGEFPNQNPRVGEGLATWVKQDRQLEEEDIVLWYVFGVTHVPRLEDWPVMPVERTGFSLMPHGFFNCSPAVDVPPSASELDAKESDVKVEKSGLLSSKL
;
A
#
# COMPACT_ATOMS: atom_id res chain seq x y z
N MET A 1 54.42 19.03 -15.93
CA MET A 1 55.51 19.21 -14.95
C MET A 1 55.08 18.45 -13.69
N ALA A 2 55.49 17.18 -13.50
CA ALA A 2 56.63 16.73 -12.67
C ALA A 2 56.59 17.37 -11.25
N SER A 3 56.54 16.66 -10.12
CA SER A 3 57.37 15.51 -9.70
C SER A 3 56.81 14.71 -8.50
N ALA A 4 57.32 13.47 -8.36
CA ALA A 4 57.25 12.54 -7.21
C ALA A 4 57.94 13.09 -5.93
N SER A 5 57.84 12.56 -4.70
CA SER A 5 58.12 11.22 -4.12
C SER A 5 57.84 11.31 -2.58
N GLN A 6 57.70 10.29 -1.71
CA GLN A 6 58.62 9.21 -1.33
C GLN A 6 57.97 8.26 -0.26
N LYS A 7 58.42 7.00 -0.20
CA LYS A 7 58.09 5.95 0.79
C LYS A 7 59.12 5.91 1.95
N ALA A 8 58.75 5.36 3.11
CA ALA A 8 59.67 4.67 4.03
C ALA A 8 58.98 3.51 4.79
N LYS A 9 59.78 2.51 5.20
CA LYS A 9 59.47 1.14 5.66
C LYS A 9 60.14 0.86 7.03
N ILE A 10 59.48 0.07 7.92
CA ILE A 10 59.97 -1.06 8.79
C ILE A 10 60.94 -0.69 9.98
N PRO A 11 60.98 -1.33 11.20
CA PRO A 11 60.99 -2.79 11.50
C PRO A 11 60.26 -3.34 12.75
N SER A 12 60.31 -4.69 12.82
CA SER A 12 59.83 -5.67 13.81
C SER A 12 60.91 -6.19 14.80
N SER A 13 60.46 -7.01 15.77
CA SER A 13 61.16 -7.93 16.74
C SER A 13 61.26 -7.41 18.19
N ALA A 14 61.15 -8.19 19.29
CA ALA A 14 61.30 -9.62 19.57
C ALA A 14 60.57 -10.05 20.89
N CYS A 15 60.04 -11.28 20.98
CA CYS A 15 60.44 -12.44 21.83
C CYS A 15 60.13 -12.46 23.36
N CYS A 16 59.43 -13.52 23.81
CA CYS A 16 59.84 -14.48 24.88
C CYS A 16 58.87 -15.69 24.97
N ARG A 17 59.40 -16.89 25.25
CA ARG A 17 58.77 -18.23 25.25
C ARG A 17 58.78 -18.89 26.66
N ASN A 18 58.12 -20.06 26.71
CA ASN A 18 58.21 -21.23 27.63
C ASN A 18 57.24 -21.22 28.82
N ASP A 19 56.70 -22.33 29.36
CA ASP A 19 56.44 -23.74 28.96
C ASP A 19 55.71 -24.37 30.18
N SER A 20 54.77 -25.32 30.04
CA SER A 20 54.67 -26.61 30.80
C SER A 20 53.25 -27.18 31.08
N SER A 21 52.97 -28.34 30.46
CA SER A 21 52.41 -29.62 30.98
C SER A 21 51.04 -29.80 31.68
N GLY A 22 50.26 -30.78 31.13
CA GLY A 22 49.39 -31.77 31.82
C GLY A 22 47.95 -31.35 32.15
N SER A 23 46.88 -32.16 32.10
CA SER A 23 46.62 -33.58 31.86
C SER A 23 45.09 -33.78 31.68
N ILE A 24 44.69 -34.95 31.16
CA ILE A 24 43.33 -35.42 30.84
C ILE A 24 42.56 -35.88 32.09
N VAL A 25 41.27 -35.52 32.28
CA VAL A 25 40.23 -36.41 32.89
C VAL A 25 38.80 -36.05 32.41
N ARG A 26 38.08 -37.04 31.86
CA ARG A 26 36.60 -37.10 31.67
C ARG A 26 35.88 -37.25 33.01
N ARG A 27 34.66 -36.68 33.17
CA ARG A 27 33.61 -37.36 33.96
C ARG A 27 32.19 -36.87 33.64
N GLN A 28 31.30 -37.86 33.55
CA GLN A 28 29.85 -37.82 33.39
C GLN A 28 29.15 -37.17 34.60
N ALA A 29 27.94 -36.64 34.39
CA ALA A 29 27.00 -36.32 35.46
C ALA A 29 25.74 -37.20 35.33
N SER A 30 25.43 -37.91 36.40
CA SER A 30 24.21 -38.69 36.65
C SER A 30 23.41 -38.07 37.79
N ALA A 31 22.10 -38.29 37.75
CA ALA A 31 21.03 -37.75 38.58
C ALA A 31 21.11 -38.02 40.10
N ALA A 32 20.44 -37.18 40.92
CA ALA A 32 19.25 -37.53 41.73
C ALA A 32 18.94 -36.50 42.85
N GLY A 33 17.65 -36.14 42.99
CA GLY A 33 16.87 -36.13 44.25
C GLY A 33 16.82 -34.89 45.15
N ALA A 34 15.63 -34.29 45.31
CA ALA A 34 14.85 -34.22 46.58
C ALA A 34 13.64 -33.24 46.51
N GLN A 35 12.53 -33.66 47.13
CA GLN A 35 11.20 -33.04 47.29
C GLN A 35 11.15 -31.95 48.41
N PRO A 36 10.04 -31.19 48.57
CA PRO A 36 9.01 -31.62 49.54
C PRO A 36 7.52 -31.41 49.14
N GLU A 37 6.73 -32.36 49.64
CA GLU A 37 5.30 -32.41 50.01
C GLU A 37 4.76 -31.18 50.79
N ASN A 38 3.47 -30.90 51.05
CA ASN A 38 2.13 -31.47 50.78
C ASN A 38 1.08 -30.41 51.21
N ALA A 39 -0.09 -30.36 50.56
CA ALA A 39 -1.39 -30.16 51.22
C ALA A 39 -2.52 -30.60 50.26
N VAL A 40 -3.20 -31.66 50.67
CA VAL A 40 -4.20 -32.47 49.95
C VAL A 40 -5.60 -32.10 50.43
N GLN A 41 -6.59 -32.11 49.54
CA GLN A 41 -7.87 -32.74 49.87
C GLN A 41 -8.59 -33.26 48.61
N ASP A 42 -8.51 -34.59 48.45
CA ASP A 42 -9.22 -35.42 47.48
C ASP A 42 -10.74 -35.38 47.63
N TRP A 43 -11.49 -35.63 46.54
CA TRP A 43 -12.57 -36.63 46.54
C TRP A 43 -12.53 -37.45 45.24
N ILE A 44 -12.39 -38.76 45.43
CA ILE A 44 -12.21 -39.86 44.47
C ILE A 44 -13.57 -40.36 43.97
N VAL A 45 -13.67 -40.74 42.68
CA VAL A 45 -14.37 -41.97 42.26
C VAL A 45 -13.62 -42.66 41.10
N SER A 46 -13.19 -43.90 41.36
CA SER A 46 -12.63 -44.91 40.45
C SER A 46 -13.71 -45.52 39.53
N SER A 47 -13.52 -46.27 38.44
CA SER A 47 -12.46 -47.13 37.91
C SER A 47 -12.86 -47.61 36.50
N ARG A 48 -11.86 -47.76 35.62
CA ARG A 48 -11.63 -48.81 34.59
C ARG A 48 -12.75 -49.29 33.64
N ARG A 49 -12.50 -49.00 32.35
CA ARG A 49 -12.46 -49.84 31.12
C ARG A 49 -13.44 -51.01 30.98
N ASP A 50 -14.22 -50.96 29.89
CA ASP A 50 -14.18 -51.98 28.84
C ASP A 50 -14.55 -51.36 27.47
N ASP A 51 -14.00 -51.98 26.43
CA ASP A 51 -13.91 -51.55 25.02
C ASP A 51 -15.25 -51.52 24.26
N GLN A 52 -15.40 -50.59 23.29
CA GLN A 52 -15.52 -50.89 21.85
C GLN A 52 -16.17 -49.78 20.99
N TYR A 53 -15.59 -49.63 19.79
CA TYR A 53 -16.10 -49.04 18.55
C TYR A 53 -16.24 -47.51 18.41
N ALA A 54 -15.48 -47.01 17.43
CA ALA A 54 -15.47 -45.66 16.90
C ALA A 54 -16.76 -45.31 16.13
N SER A 55 -17.24 -44.08 16.30
CA SER A 55 -17.92 -43.33 15.22
C SER A 55 -17.67 -41.83 15.37
N LYS A 56 -17.26 -41.20 14.27
CA LYS A 56 -17.16 -39.74 14.08
C LYS A 56 -18.49 -39.07 14.44
N THR A 57 -18.43 -37.95 15.16
CA THR A 57 -19.58 -37.04 15.30
C THR A 57 -19.18 -35.65 14.83
N ASP A 58 -19.87 -35.20 13.78
CA ASP A 58 -19.77 -33.91 13.11
C ASP A 58 -20.10 -32.74 14.05
N ILE A 59 -19.25 -31.71 14.03
CA ILE A 59 -19.58 -30.35 14.48
C ILE A 59 -20.18 -29.62 13.27
N SER A 60 -21.42 -29.96 12.91
CA SER A 60 -22.14 -29.30 11.79
C SER A 60 -23.47 -28.66 12.22
N SER A 61 -23.62 -28.23 13.48
CA SER A 61 -24.91 -27.75 13.97
C SER A 61 -24.81 -26.49 14.84
N LEU A 62 -24.21 -25.42 14.31
CA LEU A 62 -24.46 -24.03 14.77
C LEU A 62 -24.44 -23.02 13.59
N ILE A 63 -25.06 -23.38 12.47
CA ILE A 63 -25.31 -22.48 11.33
C ILE A 63 -26.83 -22.31 11.21
N SER A 64 -27.32 -21.10 11.48
CA SER A 64 -28.65 -20.66 11.06
C SER A 64 -28.53 -19.36 10.24
N PRO A 65 -29.11 -19.28 9.03
CA PRO A 65 -29.27 -18.02 8.31
C PRO A 65 -30.32 -17.16 9.02
N VAL A 66 -30.02 -15.90 9.29
CA VAL A 66 -30.96 -14.98 9.94
C VAL A 66 -32.05 -14.56 8.95
N GLU A 67 -33.29 -14.97 9.23
CA GLU A 67 -34.52 -14.47 8.60
C GLU A 67 -34.77 -13.00 8.96
N ARG A 68 -35.33 -12.25 8.01
CA ARG A 68 -35.77 -10.86 8.19
C ARG A 68 -36.93 -10.80 9.19
N LEU A 69 -36.77 -10.01 10.25
CA LEU A 69 -37.86 -9.66 11.17
C LEU A 69 -38.74 -8.54 10.56
N PRO A 70 -40.08 -8.55 10.77
CA PRO A 70 -40.98 -7.51 10.26
C PRO A 70 -41.00 -6.25 11.14
N ASP A 71 -41.12 -5.09 10.49
CA ASP A 71 -41.27 -3.77 11.10
C ASP A 71 -42.50 -3.66 12.01
N ALA A 72 -42.31 -3.23 13.25
CA ALA A 72 -43.37 -2.77 14.14
C ALA A 72 -43.21 -1.26 14.37
N SER A 73 -44.11 -0.45 13.78
CA SER A 73 -44.16 1.00 13.94
C SER A 73 -45.09 1.42 15.10
N PRO A 74 -44.64 2.26 16.06
CA PRO A 74 -45.54 3.01 16.93
C PRO A 74 -45.93 4.36 16.30
N LYS A 75 -47.22 4.71 16.34
CA LYS A 75 -47.75 5.99 15.87
C LYS A 75 -47.41 7.13 16.85
N LEU A 76 -46.80 8.22 16.36
CA LEU A 76 -46.68 9.53 17.02
C LEU A 76 -47.21 10.64 16.10
N PRO A 77 -47.72 11.77 16.65
CA PRO A 77 -48.60 12.69 15.94
C PRO A 77 -47.87 13.66 15.00
N ALA A 78 -48.62 14.15 14.00
CA ALA A 78 -48.17 14.86 12.81
C ALA A 78 -47.32 16.12 13.07
N ALA A 79 -46.14 16.17 12.44
CA ALA A 79 -45.31 17.35 12.30
C ALA A 79 -45.41 17.94 10.86
N LYS A 80 -45.20 19.26 10.78
CA LYS A 80 -45.33 20.23 9.66
C LYS A 80 -44.65 19.83 8.33
N PRO A 81 -45.01 20.45 7.19
CA PRO A 81 -44.77 19.88 5.87
C PRO A 81 -43.27 19.75 5.56
N VAL A 82 -42.90 18.52 5.20
CA VAL A 82 -41.60 18.10 4.72
C VAL A 82 -41.30 18.84 3.41
N MET A 83 -40.12 19.47 3.33
CA MET A 83 -39.57 20.00 2.07
C MET A 83 -39.63 18.91 0.99
N PRO A 84 -39.96 19.21 -0.28
CA PRO A 84 -40.12 18.17 -1.29
C PRO A 84 -38.82 17.38 -1.40
N VAL A 85 -38.87 16.10 -1.00
CA VAL A 85 -37.80 15.14 -1.21
C VAL A 85 -37.65 15.00 -2.72
N MET A 86 -36.63 15.63 -3.30
CA MET A 86 -36.30 15.41 -4.70
C MET A 86 -36.02 13.92 -4.89
N LEU A 87 -36.81 13.25 -5.72
CA LEU A 87 -36.54 11.89 -6.18
C LEU A 87 -35.13 11.88 -6.80
N ARG A 88 -34.24 11.03 -6.26
CA ARG A 88 -32.87 10.93 -6.76
C ARG A 88 -32.88 10.30 -8.16
N ALA A 89 -32.54 11.08 -9.18
CA ALA A 89 -32.47 10.59 -10.57
C ALA A 89 -31.26 9.66 -10.82
N GLN A 90 -30.23 9.73 -9.97
CA GLN A 90 -29.07 8.84 -10.00
C GLN A 90 -28.93 8.08 -8.68
N SER A 91 -28.60 6.80 -8.78
CA SER A 91 -28.48 5.87 -7.65
C SER A 91 -27.06 5.75 -7.07
N SER A 92 -26.04 6.24 -7.78
CA SER A 92 -24.62 6.13 -7.39
C SER A 92 -23.90 7.47 -7.43
N HIS A 93 -22.88 7.61 -6.60
CA HIS A 93 -22.03 8.80 -6.58
C HIS A 93 -21.08 8.77 -7.79
N PRO A 94 -20.72 9.93 -8.38
CA PRO A 94 -19.78 9.98 -9.52
C PRO A 94 -18.38 9.43 -9.26
N LEU A 95 -17.97 9.31 -7.99
CA LEU A 95 -16.70 8.71 -7.57
C LEU A 95 -16.80 7.22 -7.20
N ASP A 96 -18.01 6.63 -7.19
CA ASP A 96 -18.11 5.19 -6.97
C ASP A 96 -17.37 4.47 -8.11
N PRO A 97 -16.53 3.45 -7.86
CA PRO A 97 -15.83 2.69 -8.90
C PRO A 97 -16.78 2.19 -9.99
N LEU A 98 -16.25 1.86 -11.16
CA LEU A 98 -17.06 1.26 -12.21
C LEU A 98 -17.62 -0.08 -11.74
N SER A 99 -18.92 -0.27 -11.93
CA SER A 99 -19.54 -1.58 -11.72
C SER A 99 -19.13 -2.58 -12.79
N ALA A 100 -19.26 -3.88 -12.51
CA ALA A 100 -19.06 -4.95 -13.51
C ALA A 100 -19.83 -4.72 -14.82
N ALA A 101 -21.06 -4.21 -14.72
CA ALA A 101 -21.89 -3.92 -15.89
C ALA A 101 -21.35 -2.71 -16.69
N GLU A 102 -20.88 -1.66 -16.02
CA GLU A 102 -20.24 -0.51 -16.66
C GLU A 102 -18.93 -0.90 -17.37
N ILE A 103 -18.10 -1.73 -16.74
CA ILE A 103 -16.87 -2.28 -17.36
C ILE A 103 -17.23 -3.07 -18.62
N SER A 104 -18.21 -3.98 -18.54
CA SER A 104 -18.67 -4.77 -19.68
C SER A 104 -19.15 -3.90 -20.84
N VAL A 105 -19.90 -2.83 -20.56
CA VAL A 105 -20.35 -1.86 -21.57
C VAL A 105 -19.18 -1.11 -22.18
N ALA A 106 -18.22 -0.65 -21.37
CA ALA A 106 -17.03 0.06 -21.84
C ALA A 106 -16.21 -0.80 -22.81
N VAL A 107 -15.91 -2.05 -22.42
CA VAL A 107 -15.17 -3.02 -23.24
C VAL A 107 -15.92 -3.32 -24.54
N ALA A 108 -17.22 -3.63 -24.47
CA ALA A 108 -18.02 -3.93 -25.65
C ALA A 108 -18.06 -2.75 -26.63
N THR A 109 -18.12 -1.52 -26.11
CA THR A 109 -18.12 -0.29 -26.91
C THR A 109 -16.80 -0.09 -27.65
N VAL A 110 -15.66 -0.24 -26.97
CA VAL A 110 -14.34 -0.11 -27.63
C VAL A 110 -14.10 -1.25 -28.62
N ARG A 111 -14.45 -2.49 -28.27
CA ARG A 111 -14.32 -3.62 -29.19
C ARG A 111 -15.18 -3.45 -30.44
N ALA A 112 -16.42 -2.95 -30.30
CA ALA A 112 -17.27 -2.67 -31.45
C ALA A 112 -16.72 -1.57 -32.37
N ALA A 113 -15.96 -0.62 -31.82
CA ALA A 113 -15.31 0.46 -32.56
C ALA A 113 -14.09 0.00 -33.38
N GLY A 114 -13.54 -1.20 -33.11
CA GLY A 114 -12.45 -1.76 -33.91
C GLY A 114 -12.85 -1.92 -35.39
N ALA A 115 -12.00 -1.45 -36.31
CA ALA A 115 -12.33 -1.35 -37.73
C ALA A 115 -12.51 -2.72 -38.43
N THR A 116 -11.71 -3.72 -38.04
CA THR A 116 -11.73 -5.07 -38.63
C THR A 116 -11.79 -6.14 -37.54
N PRO A 117 -12.26 -7.38 -37.84
CA PRO A 117 -12.24 -8.48 -36.89
C PRO A 117 -10.86 -8.73 -36.27
N GLU A 118 -9.79 -8.66 -37.07
CA GLU A 118 -8.42 -8.90 -36.63
C GLU A 118 -7.97 -7.86 -35.60
N VAL A 119 -8.33 -6.59 -35.81
CA VAL A 119 -8.08 -5.51 -34.83
C VAL A 119 -8.83 -5.80 -33.53
N ARG A 120 -10.09 -6.25 -33.61
CA ARG A 120 -10.92 -6.56 -32.44
C ARG A 120 -10.39 -7.76 -31.66
N ASP A 121 -9.91 -8.78 -32.35
CA ASP A 121 -9.36 -10.00 -31.75
C ASP A 121 -7.96 -9.77 -31.16
N GLY A 122 -7.23 -8.78 -31.69
CA GLY A 122 -5.95 -8.32 -31.17
C GLY A 122 -6.04 -7.43 -29.92
N MET A 123 -7.21 -6.84 -29.63
CA MET A 123 -7.38 -5.95 -28.47
C MET A 123 -7.20 -6.69 -27.14
N ARG A 124 -6.36 -6.13 -26.28
CA ARG A 124 -6.16 -6.53 -24.90
C ARG A 124 -6.41 -5.33 -23.99
N PHE A 125 -7.22 -5.54 -22.97
CA PHE A 125 -7.70 -4.48 -22.09
C PHE A 125 -6.83 -4.49 -20.83
N ILE A 126 -5.85 -3.59 -20.79
CA ILE A 126 -4.87 -3.49 -19.70
C ILE A 126 -5.55 -2.89 -18.47
N GLU A 127 -6.33 -1.84 -18.69
CA GLU A 127 -7.01 -1.09 -17.65
C GLU A 127 -8.37 -0.62 -18.16
N VAL A 128 -9.40 -0.71 -17.31
CA VAL A 128 -10.72 -0.10 -17.51
C VAL A 128 -11.11 0.52 -16.17
N VAL A 129 -11.02 1.83 -16.06
CA VAL A 129 -11.23 2.58 -14.82
C VAL A 129 -12.21 3.71 -15.02
N LEU A 130 -12.78 4.18 -13.91
CA LEU A 130 -13.55 5.41 -13.90
C LEU A 130 -12.64 6.56 -14.33
N LEU A 131 -13.07 7.36 -15.31
CA LEU A 131 -12.50 8.68 -15.51
C LEU A 131 -13.04 9.57 -14.40
N GLU A 132 -12.22 9.77 -13.35
CA GLU A 132 -12.62 10.57 -12.19
C GLU A 132 -13.14 11.95 -12.64
N PRO A 133 -14.30 12.39 -12.12
CA PRO A 133 -14.89 13.67 -12.50
C PRO A 133 -14.10 14.84 -11.91
N GLU A 134 -14.19 16.00 -12.56
CA GLU A 134 -13.59 17.25 -12.10
C GLU A 134 -14.01 17.62 -10.66
N LYS A 135 -13.13 18.28 -9.91
CA LYS A 135 -13.36 18.63 -8.49
C LYS A 135 -14.69 19.34 -8.22
N HIS A 136 -15.09 20.25 -9.10
CA HIS A 136 -16.35 20.97 -8.96
C HIS A 136 -17.57 20.06 -9.12
N VAL A 137 -17.48 19.02 -9.96
CA VAL A 137 -18.53 18.00 -10.12
C VAL A 137 -18.61 17.13 -8.87
N VAL A 138 -17.45 16.71 -8.33
CA VAL A 138 -17.39 15.98 -7.06
C VAL A 138 -18.06 16.78 -5.96
N ALA A 139 -17.74 18.06 -5.82
CA ALA A 139 -18.34 18.93 -4.81
C ALA A 139 -19.86 19.06 -4.93
N LEU A 140 -20.37 19.19 -6.17
CA LEU A 140 -21.80 19.22 -6.44
C LEU A 140 -22.47 17.89 -6.05
N ALA A 141 -21.83 16.77 -6.37
CA ALA A 141 -22.32 15.45 -6.01
C ALA A 141 -22.29 15.22 -4.50
N ASP A 142 -21.19 15.58 -3.84
CA ASP A 142 -21.05 15.55 -2.39
C ASP A 142 -22.20 16.34 -1.72
N ALA A 143 -22.45 17.58 -2.15
CA ALA A 143 -23.57 18.38 -1.65
C ALA A 143 -24.95 17.72 -1.88
N TYR A 144 -25.12 16.97 -2.97
CA TYR A 144 -26.35 16.27 -3.33
C TYR A 144 -26.57 14.96 -2.55
N PHE A 145 -25.50 14.18 -2.34
CA PHE A 145 -25.58 12.86 -1.74
C PHE A 145 -25.45 12.89 -0.21
N PHE A 146 -24.86 13.92 0.38
CA PHE A 146 -24.72 14.06 1.85
C PHE A 146 -26.03 14.47 2.53
N PRO A 147 -26.52 13.70 3.53
CA PRO A 147 -27.61 14.10 4.41
C PRO A 147 -27.09 14.77 5.71
N PRO A 148 -27.77 15.81 6.22
CA PRO A 148 -28.76 16.61 5.51
C PRO A 148 -28.07 17.38 4.37
N PHE A 149 -28.80 17.58 3.27
CA PHE A 149 -28.35 18.43 2.15
C PHE A 149 -27.72 19.71 2.70
N GLN A 150 -26.47 19.99 2.31
CA GLN A 150 -25.72 21.16 2.80
C GLN A 150 -25.62 22.22 1.70
N PRO A 151 -26.62 23.13 1.55
CA PRO A 151 -26.58 24.19 0.54
C PRO A 151 -25.37 25.13 0.69
N SER A 152 -24.73 25.18 1.86
CA SER A 152 -23.50 25.94 2.13
C SER A 152 -22.28 25.42 1.37
N LEU A 153 -22.29 24.16 0.90
CA LEU A 153 -21.23 23.56 0.10
C LEU A 153 -21.39 23.81 -1.40
N LEU A 154 -22.53 24.36 -1.84
CA LEU A 154 -22.73 24.68 -3.26
C LEU A 154 -21.91 25.90 -3.66
N PRO A 155 -21.22 25.86 -4.83
CA PRO A 155 -20.52 27.02 -5.36
C PRO A 155 -21.48 28.20 -5.54
N ARG A 156 -21.15 29.35 -4.95
CA ARG A 156 -21.89 30.61 -5.18
C ARG A 156 -21.39 31.25 -6.48
N LEU A 157 -22.02 30.90 -7.60
CA LEU A 157 -21.81 31.62 -8.86
C LEU A 157 -22.56 32.96 -8.86
N LYS A 158 -22.09 33.94 -9.64
CA LYS A 158 -22.83 35.20 -9.92
C LYS A 158 -24.16 34.82 -10.59
N GLY A 159 -25.21 34.65 -9.79
CA GLY A 159 -26.52 34.14 -10.23
C GLY A 159 -27.25 33.27 -9.20
N GLY A 160 -26.59 32.87 -8.09
CA GLY A 160 -27.16 31.98 -7.07
C GLY A 160 -26.68 30.53 -7.22
N PRO A 161 -27.05 29.63 -6.28
CA PRO A 161 -26.68 28.22 -6.36
C PRO A 161 -27.39 27.55 -7.53
N ILE A 162 -26.63 27.18 -8.57
CA ILE A 162 -27.13 26.29 -9.62
C ILE A 162 -27.09 24.88 -9.04
N ILE A 163 -28.24 24.33 -8.66
CA ILE A 163 -28.37 22.90 -8.36
C ILE A 163 -28.49 22.21 -9.72
N PRO A 164 -27.50 21.44 -10.18
CA PRO A 164 -27.62 20.70 -11.43
C PRO A 164 -28.79 19.73 -11.27
N THR A 165 -29.78 19.83 -12.15
CA THR A 165 -30.89 18.85 -12.21
C THR A 165 -30.39 17.47 -12.66
N LYS A 166 -29.18 17.39 -13.23
CA LYS A 166 -28.49 16.15 -13.63
C LYS A 166 -26.98 16.32 -13.48
N LEU A 167 -26.29 15.34 -12.87
CA LEU A 167 -24.83 15.26 -12.85
C LEU A 167 -24.29 14.84 -14.23
N PRO A 168 -23.03 15.16 -14.58
CA PRO A 168 -22.42 14.73 -15.84
C PRO A 168 -22.48 13.21 -16.04
N PRO A 169 -22.47 12.73 -17.30
CA PRO A 169 -22.45 11.29 -17.57
C PRO A 169 -21.14 10.69 -17.06
N ARG A 170 -21.24 9.48 -16.47
CA ARG A 170 -20.07 8.71 -16.05
C ARG A 170 -19.27 8.31 -17.29
N ARG A 171 -17.94 8.38 -17.17
CA ARG A 171 -17.01 8.03 -18.25
C ARG A 171 -16.03 6.98 -17.75
N ALA A 172 -15.72 6.02 -18.62
CA ALA A 172 -14.64 5.07 -18.41
C ALA A 172 -13.43 5.48 -19.24
N ARG A 173 -12.25 5.38 -18.64
CA ARG A 173 -10.96 5.45 -19.33
C ARG A 173 -10.44 4.02 -19.51
N LEU A 174 -10.02 3.67 -20.72
CA LEU A 174 -9.48 2.36 -21.04
C LEU A 174 -8.07 2.48 -21.62
N VAL A 175 -7.16 1.64 -21.17
CA VAL A 175 -5.86 1.41 -21.83
C VAL A 175 -5.97 0.11 -22.59
N VAL A 176 -5.80 0.17 -23.91
CA VAL A 176 -5.93 -0.97 -24.82
C VAL A 176 -4.62 -1.20 -25.56
N TYR A 177 -4.06 -2.38 -25.38
CA TYR A 177 -2.90 -2.89 -26.11
C TYR A 177 -3.38 -3.76 -27.27
N ASN A 178 -2.87 -3.57 -28.48
CA ASN A 178 -3.17 -4.43 -29.60
C ASN A 178 -2.01 -5.41 -29.85
N LYS A 179 -2.23 -6.70 -29.54
CA LYS A 179 -1.22 -7.76 -29.69
C LYS A 179 -0.80 -7.96 -31.16
N MET A 180 -1.61 -7.55 -32.14
CA MET A 180 -1.27 -7.68 -33.56
C MET A 180 -0.37 -6.55 -34.05
N SER A 181 -0.67 -5.30 -33.68
CA SER A 181 0.11 -4.12 -34.13
C SER A 181 1.19 -3.67 -33.16
N ASN A 182 1.25 -4.21 -31.94
CA ASN A 182 2.09 -3.73 -30.83
C ASN A 182 1.77 -2.27 -30.41
N GLU A 183 0.57 -1.80 -30.72
CA GLU A 183 0.14 -0.44 -30.45
C GLU A 183 -0.61 -0.34 -29.12
N THR A 184 -0.41 0.77 -28.41
CA THR A 184 -1.14 1.08 -27.18
C THR A 184 -2.00 2.32 -27.40
N SER A 185 -3.25 2.26 -27.00
CA SER A 185 -4.21 3.34 -27.16
C SER A 185 -5.00 3.62 -25.89
N VAL A 186 -5.36 4.88 -25.69
CA VAL A 186 -6.21 5.33 -24.58
C VAL A 186 -7.57 5.72 -25.14
N TRP A 187 -8.62 5.18 -24.55
CA TRP A 187 -10.00 5.40 -24.96
C TRP A 187 -10.80 6.01 -23.84
N ILE A 188 -11.64 6.99 -24.16
CA ILE A 188 -12.64 7.51 -23.24
C ILE A 188 -14.03 7.11 -23.76
N VAL A 189 -14.78 6.38 -22.93
CA VAL A 189 -16.14 5.95 -23.23
C VAL A 189 -17.12 6.61 -22.28
N GLU A 190 -18.10 7.31 -22.82
CA GLU A 190 -19.26 7.78 -22.07
C GLU A 190 -20.26 6.63 -21.87
N LEU A 191 -20.64 6.39 -20.63
CA LEU A 191 -21.55 5.33 -20.23
C LEU A 191 -22.96 5.91 -20.12
N SER A 192 -23.90 5.48 -20.98
CA SER A 192 -25.31 5.83 -20.76
C SER A 192 -26.00 4.82 -19.83
N GLU A 193 -27.07 5.25 -19.17
CA GLU A 193 -27.76 4.55 -18.08
C GLU A 193 -27.85 3.04 -18.30
N VAL A 194 -26.99 2.30 -17.60
CA VAL A 194 -26.92 0.84 -17.61
C VAL A 194 -28.10 0.32 -16.80
N HIS A 195 -29.27 0.18 -17.43
CA HIS A 195 -30.41 -0.44 -16.77
C HIS A 195 -30.10 -1.92 -16.53
N ALA A 196 -30.04 -2.30 -15.26
CA ALA A 196 -30.07 -3.70 -14.85
C ALA A 196 -31.33 -4.33 -15.43
N ALA A 197 -31.16 -5.33 -16.29
CA ALA A 197 -32.19 -6.04 -17.05
C ALA A 197 -32.70 -5.34 -18.33
N THR A 198 -32.00 -5.54 -19.45
CA THR A 198 -32.70 -5.79 -20.72
C THR A 198 -32.07 -6.98 -21.44
N ARG A 199 -32.89 -8.03 -21.59
CA ARG A 199 -32.68 -9.15 -22.50
C ARG A 199 -32.61 -8.59 -23.92
N GLY A 200 -31.43 -8.70 -24.55
CA GLY A 200 -31.26 -8.50 -25.99
C GLY A 200 -31.21 -7.04 -26.45
N GLY A 201 -30.03 -6.62 -26.94
CA GLY A 201 -29.91 -5.56 -27.95
C GLY A 201 -29.45 -4.19 -27.47
N ASN A 202 -28.27 -3.79 -27.99
CA ASN A 202 -27.62 -2.47 -28.02
C ASN A 202 -26.88 -2.02 -26.76
N HIS A 203 -25.56 -2.30 -26.75
CA HIS A 203 -24.58 -1.62 -25.91
C HIS A 203 -24.72 -0.10 -26.08
N ARG A 204 -25.00 0.63 -25.00
CA ARG A 204 -25.21 2.09 -25.05
C ARG A 204 -24.01 2.87 -24.48
N GLY A 205 -22.79 2.42 -24.71
CA GLY A 205 -21.62 3.27 -24.52
C GLY A 205 -21.38 4.11 -25.78
N LYS A 206 -20.74 5.27 -25.62
CA LYS A 206 -20.31 6.11 -26.74
C LYS A 206 -18.82 6.41 -26.60
N VAL A 207 -18.02 6.07 -27.62
CA VAL A 207 -16.62 6.51 -27.68
C VAL A 207 -16.59 8.04 -27.79
N VAL A 208 -15.95 8.68 -26.83
CA VAL A 208 -15.72 10.13 -26.79
C VAL A 208 -14.40 10.47 -27.48
N SER A 209 -13.35 9.72 -27.18
CA SER A 209 -12.05 9.84 -27.82
C SER A 209 -11.32 8.49 -27.84
N SER A 210 -10.39 8.37 -28.77
CA SER A 210 -9.47 7.24 -28.94
C SER A 210 -8.15 7.78 -29.45
N GLU A 211 -7.08 7.61 -28.68
CA GLU A 211 -5.77 8.18 -28.98
C GLU A 211 -4.70 7.10 -28.95
N LEU A 212 -3.92 6.99 -30.02
CA LEU A 212 -2.73 6.15 -30.05
C LEU A 212 -1.62 6.83 -29.24
N VAL A 213 -0.98 6.09 -28.34
CA VAL A 213 0.17 6.59 -27.57
C VAL A 213 1.43 5.99 -28.20
N PRO A 214 2.27 6.81 -28.86
CA PRO A 214 3.48 6.33 -29.50
C PRO A 214 4.55 5.97 -28.45
N ASP A 215 5.42 5.03 -28.82
CA ASP A 215 6.63 4.69 -28.06
C ASP A 215 6.36 4.35 -26.58
N VAL A 216 5.38 3.46 -26.32
CA VAL A 216 5.08 2.97 -24.97
C VAL A 216 4.77 1.49 -24.94
N GLN A 217 4.99 0.88 -23.77
CA GLN A 217 4.47 -0.43 -23.42
C GLN A 217 3.62 -0.30 -22.14
N PRO A 218 2.42 -0.88 -22.09
CA PRO A 218 1.61 -0.89 -20.89
C PRO A 218 2.10 -1.96 -19.89
N PRO A 219 1.59 -1.95 -18.65
CA PRO A 219 1.80 -3.03 -17.68
C PRO A 219 1.64 -4.42 -18.28
N MET A 220 2.38 -5.40 -17.75
CA MET A 220 2.21 -6.81 -18.10
C MET A 220 1.00 -7.43 -17.39
N ASP A 221 0.41 -8.45 -18.02
CA ASP A 221 -0.73 -9.17 -17.49
C ASP A 221 -0.33 -10.56 -16.97
N ALA A 222 -1.05 -11.06 -15.97
CA ALA A 222 -0.85 -12.42 -15.45
C ALA A 222 -0.96 -13.50 -16.53
N ALA A 223 -1.83 -13.32 -17.53
CA ALA A 223 -1.92 -14.21 -18.69
C ALA A 223 -0.60 -14.24 -19.48
N GLU A 224 0.07 -13.09 -19.62
CA GLU A 224 1.36 -13.00 -20.29
C GLU A 224 2.48 -13.68 -19.48
N TYR A 225 2.41 -13.64 -18.14
CA TYR A 225 3.36 -14.38 -17.29
C TYR A 225 3.27 -15.89 -17.52
N ALA A 226 2.05 -16.44 -17.52
CA ALA A 226 1.82 -17.86 -17.76
C ALA A 226 2.24 -18.28 -19.18
N GLU A 227 1.92 -17.48 -20.21
CA GLU A 227 2.35 -17.72 -21.59
C GLU A 227 3.89 -17.69 -21.73
N CYS A 228 4.55 -16.75 -21.05
CA CYS A 228 6.02 -16.65 -21.04
C CYS A 228 6.67 -17.83 -20.35
N GLU A 229 6.16 -18.28 -19.20
CA GLU A 229 6.67 -19.46 -18.51
C GLU A 229 6.62 -20.69 -19.42
N ALA A 230 5.47 -20.94 -20.04
CA ALA A 230 5.28 -22.06 -20.95
C ALA A 230 6.29 -22.00 -22.12
N ALA A 231 6.41 -20.84 -22.77
CA ALA A 231 7.33 -20.66 -23.89
C ALA A 231 8.78 -20.94 -23.49
N VAL A 232 9.24 -20.46 -22.33
CA VAL A 232 10.60 -20.70 -21.83
C VAL A 232 10.84 -22.18 -21.54
N LYS A 233 9.90 -22.87 -20.88
CA LYS A 233 10.00 -24.30 -20.53
C LYS A 233 9.99 -25.23 -21.74
N GLU A 234 9.37 -24.81 -22.84
CA GLU A 234 9.37 -25.53 -24.11
C GLU A 234 10.64 -25.30 -24.94
N TYR A 235 11.40 -24.23 -24.67
CA TYR A 235 12.54 -23.84 -25.49
C TYR A 235 13.70 -24.85 -25.39
N PRO A 236 14.10 -25.54 -26.50
CA PRO A 236 15.05 -26.66 -26.41
C PRO A 236 16.40 -26.30 -25.80
N ALA A 237 16.97 -25.14 -26.14
CA ALA A 237 18.27 -24.73 -25.59
C ALA A 237 18.21 -24.41 -24.08
N PHE A 238 17.05 -23.93 -23.59
CA PHE A 238 16.81 -23.74 -22.16
C PHE A 238 16.78 -25.09 -21.44
N ARG A 239 16.03 -26.07 -21.98
CA ARG A 239 15.96 -27.43 -21.42
C ARG A 239 17.34 -28.08 -21.32
N GLU A 240 18.17 -27.94 -22.36
CA GLU A 240 19.56 -28.44 -22.32
C GLU A 240 20.40 -27.74 -21.25
N ALA A 241 20.23 -26.42 -21.07
CA ALA A 241 20.94 -25.68 -20.03
C ALA A 241 20.49 -26.04 -18.60
N MET A 242 19.20 -26.37 -18.42
CA MET A 242 18.65 -26.89 -17.17
C MET A 242 19.14 -28.33 -16.89
N LYS A 243 19.22 -29.16 -17.92
CA LYS A 243 19.78 -30.52 -17.82
C LYS A 243 21.24 -30.52 -17.37
N LYS A 244 22.07 -29.60 -17.88
CA LYS A 244 23.46 -29.42 -17.39
C LYS A 244 23.54 -29.09 -15.90
N ARG A 245 22.46 -28.54 -15.35
CA ARG A 245 22.30 -28.19 -13.93
C ARG A 245 21.57 -29.28 -13.12
N GLY A 246 21.33 -30.44 -13.73
CA GLY A 246 20.69 -31.60 -13.09
C GLY A 246 19.16 -31.49 -12.99
N VAL A 247 18.52 -30.68 -13.82
CA VAL A 247 17.06 -30.50 -13.85
C VAL A 247 16.53 -30.96 -15.21
N ASP A 248 16.07 -32.21 -15.29
CA ASP A 248 15.39 -32.77 -16.48
C ASP A 248 13.87 -32.55 -16.44
N ASP A 249 13.29 -32.47 -15.24
CA ASP A 249 11.87 -32.23 -15.02
C ASP A 249 11.56 -30.72 -15.03
N MET A 250 10.81 -30.28 -16.03
CA MET A 250 10.41 -28.88 -16.18
C MET A 250 9.25 -28.49 -15.26
N ASP A 251 8.53 -29.45 -14.66
CA ASP A 251 7.48 -29.12 -13.69
C ASP A 251 8.07 -28.54 -12.39
N LEU A 252 9.35 -28.80 -12.12
CA LEU A 252 10.12 -28.15 -11.05
C LEU A 252 10.44 -26.69 -11.35
N VAL A 253 10.47 -26.28 -12.63
CA VAL A 253 10.95 -24.97 -13.05
C VAL A 253 9.83 -23.94 -12.98
N MET A 254 10.12 -22.84 -12.28
CA MET A 254 9.32 -21.62 -12.20
C MET A 254 10.01 -20.50 -13.00
N VAL A 255 9.21 -19.69 -13.68
CA VAL A 255 9.69 -18.61 -14.53
C VAL A 255 8.95 -17.32 -14.18
N ASP A 256 9.63 -16.42 -13.50
CA ASP A 256 9.07 -15.11 -13.18
C ASP A 256 9.39 -14.15 -14.33
N ALA A 257 8.40 -13.80 -15.13
CA ALA A 257 8.56 -12.84 -16.22
C ALA A 257 8.73 -11.42 -15.64
N TRP A 258 9.95 -10.89 -15.72
CA TRP A 258 10.26 -9.52 -15.28
C TRP A 258 10.30 -8.53 -16.44
N CYS A 259 9.80 -7.32 -16.20
CA CYS A 259 9.95 -6.19 -17.13
C CYS A 259 11.43 -5.92 -17.40
N VAL A 260 11.76 -5.52 -18.64
CA VAL A 260 13.16 -5.27 -19.04
C VAL A 260 13.71 -3.92 -18.59
N GLY A 261 12.82 -3.02 -18.13
CA GLY A 261 13.12 -1.61 -17.90
C GLY A 261 13.53 -0.89 -19.19
N TYR A 262 14.43 0.11 -19.11
CA TYR A 262 14.97 0.78 -20.30
C TYR A 262 16.43 1.19 -20.08
N HIS A 263 17.37 0.46 -20.69
CA HIS A 263 18.80 0.64 -20.44
C HIS A 263 19.53 1.11 -21.70
N SER A 264 19.04 0.71 -22.87
CA SER A 264 19.50 1.09 -24.21
C SER A 264 18.35 1.03 -25.23
N GLU A 265 18.60 1.50 -26.46
CA GLU A 265 17.64 1.39 -27.57
C GLU A 265 17.22 -0.06 -27.90
N ALA A 266 17.96 -1.06 -27.45
CA ALA A 266 17.57 -2.47 -27.58
C ALA A 266 16.33 -2.82 -26.74
N ASP A 267 16.04 -2.03 -25.69
CA ASP A 267 14.85 -2.20 -24.84
C ASP A 267 13.67 -1.32 -25.33
N ALA A 268 13.75 -0.75 -26.54
CA ALA A 268 12.74 0.15 -27.08
C ALA A 268 11.33 -0.47 -27.15
N PRO A 269 10.28 0.35 -26.96
CA PRO A 269 8.89 -0.11 -26.93
C PRO A 269 8.36 -0.55 -28.31
N ASN A 270 9.18 -0.49 -29.37
CA ASN A 270 8.86 -1.10 -30.66
C ASN A 270 8.72 -2.64 -30.58
N ARG A 271 9.11 -3.23 -29.45
CA ARG A 271 8.80 -4.61 -29.05
C ARG A 271 8.34 -4.63 -27.61
N ARG A 272 7.47 -5.59 -27.27
CA ARG A 272 7.08 -5.89 -25.90
C ARG A 272 7.97 -6.99 -25.34
N LEU A 273 8.80 -6.67 -24.35
CA LEU A 273 9.91 -7.53 -23.92
C LEU A 273 9.82 -7.91 -22.44
N ALA A 274 10.27 -9.13 -22.12
CA ALA A 274 10.54 -9.58 -20.76
C ALA A 274 11.93 -10.23 -20.65
N LYS A 275 12.53 -10.12 -19.46
CA LYS A 275 13.79 -10.81 -19.07
C LYS A 275 13.52 -11.67 -17.85
N PRO A 276 13.05 -12.91 -18.02
CA PRO A 276 12.61 -13.74 -16.90
C PRO A 276 13.71 -14.06 -15.89
N LEU A 277 13.30 -14.33 -14.65
CA LEU A 277 14.12 -14.94 -13.60
C LEU A 277 13.66 -16.38 -13.39
N ILE A 278 14.60 -17.28 -13.14
CA ILE A 278 14.34 -18.72 -13.14
C ILE A 278 14.62 -19.28 -11.74
N PHE A 279 13.68 -20.08 -11.25
CA PHE A 279 13.75 -20.74 -9.95
C PHE A 279 13.35 -22.20 -10.10
N CYS A 280 13.75 -23.04 -9.14
CA CYS A 280 13.41 -24.46 -9.14
C CYS A 280 12.86 -24.92 -7.79
N ARG A 281 11.77 -25.68 -7.84
CA ARG A 281 11.35 -26.53 -6.73
C ARG A 281 12.31 -27.70 -6.55
N THR A 282 12.18 -28.38 -5.42
CA THR A 282 12.87 -29.63 -5.08
C THR A 282 12.02 -30.85 -5.36
N ASP A 283 10.69 -30.68 -5.33
CA ASP A 283 9.71 -31.75 -5.51
C ASP A 283 8.54 -31.21 -6.36
N SER A 284 8.22 -31.92 -7.45
CA SER A 284 7.13 -31.59 -8.37
C SER A 284 5.78 -31.83 -7.71
N ASP A 285 5.70 -32.85 -6.86
CA ASP A 285 4.48 -33.34 -6.21
C ASP A 285 4.12 -32.53 -4.96
N ASN A 286 5.04 -31.67 -4.50
CA ASN A 286 4.78 -30.68 -3.44
C ASN A 286 4.58 -29.28 -4.04
N PRO A 287 3.33 -28.85 -4.31
CA PRO A 287 3.05 -27.50 -4.80
C PRO A 287 3.36 -26.40 -3.78
N MET A 288 3.53 -26.75 -2.50
CA MET A 288 3.86 -25.80 -1.43
C MET A 288 5.37 -25.65 -1.20
N ASP A 289 6.20 -26.41 -1.93
CA ASP A 289 7.65 -26.30 -1.84
C ASP A 289 8.11 -24.91 -2.28
N ASN A 290 8.95 -24.28 -1.46
CA ASN A 290 9.44 -22.93 -1.74
C ASN A 290 10.53 -22.95 -2.84
N GLY A 291 10.11 -22.85 -4.10
CA GLY A 291 11.00 -22.85 -5.26
C GLY A 291 11.99 -21.68 -5.31
N TYR A 292 11.67 -20.56 -4.65
CA TYR A 292 12.58 -19.41 -4.55
C TYR A 292 13.88 -19.74 -3.80
N ALA A 293 13.93 -20.87 -3.07
CA ALA A 293 15.13 -21.39 -2.44
C ALA A 293 16.22 -21.84 -3.42
N ARG A 294 15.90 -22.01 -4.72
CA ARG A 294 16.85 -22.51 -5.72
C ARG A 294 16.81 -21.67 -7.00
N PRO A 295 17.26 -20.40 -6.94
CA PRO A 295 17.45 -19.58 -8.12
C PRO A 295 18.45 -20.22 -9.08
N VAL A 296 18.20 -20.03 -10.38
CA VAL A 296 19.07 -20.48 -11.46
C VAL A 296 19.81 -19.28 -12.05
N GLU A 297 21.12 -19.26 -11.83
CA GLU A 297 21.99 -18.16 -12.24
C GLU A 297 22.78 -18.44 -13.53
N GLY A 298 23.26 -17.36 -14.12
CA GLY A 298 24.15 -17.39 -15.29
C GLY A 298 23.46 -17.72 -16.62
N MET A 299 22.16 -17.49 -16.71
CA MET A 299 21.40 -17.53 -17.96
C MET A 299 20.89 -16.14 -18.34
N HIS A 300 20.98 -15.82 -19.63
CA HIS A 300 20.31 -14.67 -20.24
C HIS A 300 19.20 -15.15 -21.14
N ILE A 301 17.99 -14.67 -20.89
CA ILE A 301 16.78 -15.00 -21.64
C ILE A 301 16.08 -13.68 -21.95
N LEU A 302 15.82 -13.43 -23.22
CA LEU A 302 15.00 -12.32 -23.69
C LEU A 302 13.80 -12.89 -24.44
N VAL A 303 12.61 -12.49 -24.00
CA VAL A 303 11.34 -12.96 -24.56
C VAL A 303 10.61 -11.79 -25.22
N ASP A 304 10.18 -12.00 -26.46
CA ASP A 304 9.21 -11.17 -27.14
C ASP A 304 7.82 -11.62 -26.71
N MET A 305 7.19 -10.84 -25.83
CA MET A 305 5.90 -11.15 -25.20
C MET A 305 4.74 -10.94 -26.18
N GLN A 306 4.89 -10.11 -27.21
CA GLN A 306 3.87 -9.97 -28.23
C GLN A 306 3.68 -11.29 -28.99
N ASN A 307 4.80 -11.91 -29.38
CA ASN A 307 4.81 -13.13 -30.20
C ASN A 307 5.00 -14.42 -29.38
N MET A 308 5.25 -14.30 -28.07
CA MET A 308 5.63 -15.38 -27.16
C MET A 308 6.78 -16.23 -27.69
N LYS A 309 7.89 -15.54 -28.02
CA LYS A 309 9.10 -16.17 -28.57
C LYS A 309 10.35 -15.76 -27.82
N ILE A 310 11.21 -16.73 -27.55
CA ILE A 310 12.57 -16.50 -27.08
C ILE A 310 13.37 -15.97 -28.27
N ILE A 311 13.97 -14.80 -28.10
CA ILE A 311 14.67 -14.07 -29.17
C ILE A 311 16.17 -13.96 -28.90
N GLU A 312 16.56 -14.04 -27.62
CA GLU A 312 17.94 -14.21 -27.20
C GLU A 312 17.99 -15.25 -26.08
N PHE A 313 18.97 -16.14 -26.17
CA PHE A 313 19.24 -17.14 -25.16
C PHE A 313 20.73 -17.40 -25.06
N GLU A 314 21.31 -17.22 -23.88
CA GLU A 314 22.71 -17.52 -23.60
C GLU A 314 22.87 -18.20 -22.23
N ASP A 315 23.39 -19.41 -22.22
CA ASP A 315 23.87 -20.10 -21.01
C ASP A 315 25.30 -19.62 -20.71
N ARG A 316 25.41 -18.42 -20.13
CA ARG A 316 26.67 -17.66 -19.97
C ARG A 316 27.61 -18.28 -18.95
N LYS A 317 27.07 -18.76 -17.82
CA LYS A 317 27.84 -19.27 -16.69
C LYS A 317 27.11 -20.41 -16.03
N LEU A 318 27.75 -21.57 -15.90
CA LEU A 318 27.22 -22.68 -15.13
C LEU A 318 27.40 -22.41 -13.63
N VAL A 319 26.39 -21.82 -13.00
CA VAL A 319 26.31 -21.69 -11.54
C VAL A 319 25.51 -22.88 -11.00
N PRO A 320 26.06 -23.67 -10.05
CA PRO A 320 25.33 -24.76 -9.44
C PRO A 320 24.04 -24.26 -8.78
N LEU A 321 22.95 -25.03 -8.88
CA LEU A 321 21.76 -24.74 -8.07
C LEU A 321 22.14 -24.83 -6.58
N PRO A 322 21.64 -23.92 -5.73
CA PRO A 322 21.73 -24.10 -4.29
C PRO A 322 21.18 -25.48 -3.90
N THR A 323 21.87 -26.11 -2.95
CA THR A 323 21.39 -27.35 -2.34
C THR A 323 20.06 -27.09 -1.65
N ALA A 324 19.16 -28.08 -1.65
CA ALA A 324 17.88 -27.96 -0.97
C ALA A 324 18.09 -27.59 0.51
N ASP A 325 17.76 -26.35 0.87
CA ASP A 325 17.83 -25.90 2.25
C ASP A 325 16.72 -26.61 3.06
N PRO A 326 17.04 -27.32 4.16
CA PRO A 326 16.03 -27.92 5.02
C PRO A 326 15.09 -26.89 5.66
N LEU A 327 15.44 -25.60 5.69
CA LEU A 327 14.63 -24.53 6.27
C LEU A 327 13.76 -23.79 5.24
N ARG A 328 13.74 -24.22 3.98
CA ARG A 328 13.06 -23.48 2.90
C ARG A 328 11.53 -23.45 3.01
N ASN A 329 10.93 -24.48 3.61
CA ASN A 329 9.48 -24.60 3.72
C ASN A 329 9.00 -23.99 5.05
N TYR A 330 7.80 -23.40 4.99
CA TYR A 330 7.21 -22.62 6.07
C TYR A 330 5.73 -22.96 6.29
N THR A 331 5.28 -24.09 5.78
CA THR A 331 3.94 -24.61 6.00
C THR A 331 3.82 -25.28 7.38
N PRO A 332 2.59 -25.42 7.91
CA PRO A 332 2.35 -26.09 9.19
C PRO A 332 2.99 -27.47 9.26
N GLY A 333 3.68 -27.76 10.36
CA GLY A 333 4.37 -29.04 10.58
C GLY A 333 5.70 -29.22 9.82
N GLU A 334 6.05 -28.33 8.88
CA GLU A 334 7.34 -28.36 8.15
C GLU A 334 8.38 -27.40 8.74
N THR A 335 8.01 -26.58 9.73
CA THR A 335 8.89 -25.59 10.36
C THR A 335 9.89 -26.20 11.35
N ARG A 336 10.86 -25.39 11.86
CA ARG A 336 11.97 -25.79 12.77
C ARG A 336 11.55 -26.87 13.80
N GLY A 337 11.90 -28.13 13.54
CA GLY A 337 11.68 -29.26 14.46
C GLY A 337 10.43 -30.11 14.19
N GLY A 338 9.65 -29.80 13.15
CA GLY A 338 8.52 -30.61 12.67
C GLY A 338 7.27 -30.55 13.54
N VAL A 339 7.19 -29.58 14.46
CA VAL A 339 6.07 -29.44 15.40
C VAL A 339 5.70 -27.97 15.55
N ASP A 340 4.44 -27.64 15.27
CA ASP A 340 3.91 -26.30 15.48
C ASP A 340 3.75 -25.98 16.97
N ARG A 341 3.80 -24.69 17.32
CA ARG A 341 3.62 -24.25 18.71
C ARG A 341 2.20 -24.50 19.20
N SER A 342 2.07 -25.13 20.36
CA SER A 342 0.77 -25.44 21.00
C SER A 342 0.41 -24.48 22.14
N ASP A 343 1.24 -23.49 22.43
CA ASP A 343 1.10 -22.56 23.57
C ASP A 343 0.42 -21.22 23.21
N ILE A 344 0.01 -21.05 21.95
CA ILE A 344 -0.71 -19.86 21.47
C ILE A 344 -2.17 -19.94 21.92
N LYS A 345 -2.57 -19.04 22.83
CA LYS A 345 -3.96 -18.93 23.30
C LYS A 345 -4.78 -18.05 22.35
N ALA A 346 -6.07 -18.33 22.23
CA ALA A 346 -6.98 -17.55 21.39
C ALA A 346 -7.15 -16.10 21.90
N LEU A 347 -7.08 -15.13 20.99
CA LEU A 347 -7.45 -13.74 21.21
C LEU A 347 -8.74 -13.44 20.45
N GLN A 348 -9.80 -13.06 21.15
CA GLN A 348 -11.09 -12.73 20.54
C GLN A 348 -11.32 -11.22 20.59
N ILE A 349 -11.47 -10.60 19.41
CA ILE A 349 -11.85 -9.19 19.25
C ILE A 349 -13.32 -9.17 18.83
N VAL A 350 -14.19 -8.67 19.70
CA VAL A 350 -15.65 -8.69 19.49
C VAL A 350 -16.24 -7.29 19.68
N GLN A 351 -17.21 -6.95 18.84
CA GLN A 351 -18.01 -5.73 18.95
C GLN A 351 -19.49 -6.12 19.07
N PRO A 352 -20.00 -6.36 20.30
CA PRO A 352 -21.34 -6.91 20.52
C PRO A 352 -22.48 -6.05 19.93
N GLU A 353 -22.26 -4.73 19.86
CA GLU A 353 -23.23 -3.75 19.34
C GLU A 353 -22.99 -3.37 17.87
N GLY A 354 -22.05 -4.05 17.20
CA GLY A 354 -21.58 -3.69 15.87
C GLY A 354 -20.52 -2.57 15.90
N PRO A 355 -20.03 -2.16 14.72
CA PRO A 355 -19.01 -1.12 14.60
C PRO A 355 -19.59 0.28 14.76
N SER A 356 -18.74 1.25 15.12
CA SER A 356 -19.10 2.65 15.25
C SER A 356 -19.15 3.39 13.90
N PHE A 357 -18.58 2.79 12.84
CA PHE A 357 -18.66 3.34 11.48
C PHE A 357 -19.98 2.98 10.80
N ARG A 358 -20.44 3.85 9.90
CA ARG A 358 -21.55 3.62 8.98
C ARG A 358 -21.04 3.65 7.55
N VAL A 359 -21.59 2.78 6.71
CA VAL A 359 -21.24 2.70 5.29
C VAL A 359 -22.50 2.83 4.44
N SER A 360 -22.49 3.76 3.48
CA SER A 360 -23.53 3.94 2.47
C SER A 360 -22.90 3.85 1.07
N GLY A 361 -23.03 2.68 0.44
CA GLY A 361 -22.27 2.37 -0.78
C GLY A 361 -20.77 2.41 -0.48
N HIS A 362 -20.07 3.36 -1.10
CA HIS A 362 -18.64 3.61 -0.88
C HIS A 362 -18.36 4.76 0.10
N PHE A 363 -19.39 5.43 0.62
CA PHE A 363 -19.24 6.50 1.60
C PHE A 363 -19.14 5.94 3.01
N VAL A 364 -18.16 6.41 3.77
CA VAL A 364 -17.88 6.00 5.15
C VAL A 364 -18.03 7.20 6.07
N GLU A 365 -18.69 6.99 7.20
CA GLU A 365 -18.78 7.92 8.31
C GLU A 365 -18.30 7.22 9.59
N TRP A 366 -17.31 7.79 10.27
CA TRP A 366 -16.72 7.18 11.46
C TRP A 366 -16.11 8.25 12.35
N GLN A 367 -16.49 8.32 13.63
CA GLN A 367 -15.90 9.26 14.61
C GLN A 367 -15.68 10.67 14.05
N LYS A 368 -16.74 11.26 13.46
CA LYS A 368 -16.79 12.56 12.77
C LYS A 368 -16.02 12.65 11.44
N TRP A 369 -15.13 11.70 11.13
CA TRP A 369 -14.56 11.55 9.80
C TRP A 369 -15.62 11.13 8.79
N ASN A 370 -15.44 11.61 7.57
CA ASN A 370 -16.19 11.15 6.43
C ASN A 370 -15.34 11.19 5.16
N PHE A 371 -15.47 10.14 4.34
CA PHE A 371 -14.67 9.93 3.14
C PHE A 371 -15.32 8.88 2.24
N ARG A 372 -14.82 8.72 1.01
CA ARG A 372 -15.26 7.69 0.07
C ARG A 372 -14.13 6.75 -0.32
N ILE A 373 -14.43 5.46 -0.37
CA ILE A 373 -13.50 4.40 -0.78
C ILE A 373 -13.61 4.17 -2.29
N GLY A 374 -12.54 4.43 -3.01
CA GLY A 374 -12.32 4.06 -4.40
C GLY A 374 -11.28 2.93 -4.53
N PHE A 375 -11.16 2.38 -5.74
CA PHE A 375 -10.15 1.37 -6.05
C PHE A 375 -9.78 1.41 -7.54
N THR A 376 -8.49 1.26 -7.88
CA THR A 376 -8.02 1.13 -9.27
C THR A 376 -7.04 -0.05 -9.42
N PRO A 377 -6.94 -0.68 -10.61
CA PRO A 377 -5.98 -1.77 -10.84
C PRO A 377 -4.53 -1.35 -10.63
N ARG A 378 -4.18 -0.07 -10.86
CA ARG A 378 -2.82 0.44 -10.69
C ARG A 378 -2.50 0.82 -9.24
N GLU A 379 -3.34 1.61 -8.61
CA GLU A 379 -3.07 2.21 -7.28
C GLU A 379 -3.53 1.32 -6.12
N GLY A 380 -4.48 0.42 -6.38
CA GLY A 380 -5.22 -0.26 -5.31
C GLY A 380 -6.19 0.72 -4.64
N LEU A 381 -6.13 0.83 -3.31
CA LEU A 381 -7.02 1.68 -2.51
C LEU A 381 -6.84 3.18 -2.83
N VAL A 382 -7.94 3.88 -3.08
CA VAL A 382 -7.99 5.33 -3.19
C VAL A 382 -9.01 5.89 -2.20
N ILE A 383 -8.67 6.96 -1.48
CA ILE A 383 -9.58 7.61 -0.54
C ILE A 383 -9.91 9.01 -1.07
N HIS A 384 -11.20 9.32 -1.22
CA HIS A 384 -11.69 10.58 -1.76
C HIS A 384 -12.50 11.39 -0.75
N SER A 385 -12.59 12.71 -0.99
CA SER A 385 -13.44 13.64 -0.26
C SER A 385 -13.27 13.53 1.28
N ILE A 386 -12.03 13.50 1.76
CA ILE A 386 -11.71 13.37 3.18
C ILE A 386 -12.06 14.66 3.91
N ALA A 387 -12.94 14.57 4.91
CA ALA A 387 -13.33 15.69 5.75
C ALA A 387 -13.63 15.26 7.18
N TYR A 388 -13.65 16.24 8.07
CA TYR A 388 -13.98 16.08 9.48
C TYR A 388 -15.17 16.96 9.87
N THR A 389 -16.14 16.42 10.60
CA THR A 389 -17.29 17.18 11.11
C THR A 389 -16.96 17.82 12.46
N ASP A 390 -16.79 19.13 12.48
CA ASP A 390 -16.32 19.89 13.65
C ASP A 390 -17.42 20.80 14.21
N GLY A 391 -18.30 20.22 15.04
CA GLY A 391 -19.35 20.95 15.77
C GLY A 391 -20.13 21.94 14.90
N SER A 392 -20.17 23.21 15.33
CA SER A 392 -20.86 24.28 14.60
C SER A 392 -20.15 24.74 13.32
N ARG A 393 -18.88 24.39 13.12
CA ARG A 393 -18.15 24.65 11.86
C ARG A 393 -18.55 23.67 10.75
N GLY A 394 -19.22 22.58 11.10
CA GLY A 394 -19.73 21.58 10.16
C GLY A 394 -18.61 20.79 9.51
N ARG A 395 -18.84 20.37 8.26
CA ARG A 395 -17.92 19.53 7.49
C ARG A 395 -16.73 20.35 6.99
N ARG A 396 -15.53 20.04 7.47
CA ARG A 396 -14.28 20.72 7.13
C ARG A 396 -13.38 19.84 6.29
N PRO A 397 -13.09 20.19 5.03
CA PRO A 397 -12.25 19.38 4.15
C PRO A 397 -10.80 19.31 4.62
N VAL A 398 -10.17 18.15 4.40
CA VAL A 398 -8.75 17.89 4.71
C VAL A 398 -7.99 17.58 3.42
N ALA A 399 -8.49 16.63 2.63
CA ALA A 399 -7.91 16.25 1.35
C ALA A 399 -9.00 15.84 0.35
N HIS A 400 -8.78 16.15 -0.92
CA HIS A 400 -9.66 15.74 -2.01
C HIS A 400 -9.44 14.28 -2.41
N ARG A 401 -8.17 13.85 -2.46
CA ARG A 401 -7.78 12.49 -2.89
C ARG A 401 -6.44 12.07 -2.27
N LEU A 402 -6.38 10.87 -1.72
CA LEU A 402 -5.17 10.24 -1.16
C LEU A 402 -5.00 8.83 -1.77
N SER A 403 -3.82 8.50 -2.29
CA SER A 403 -3.47 7.15 -2.76
C SER A 403 -1.95 6.93 -2.86
N PHE A 404 -1.55 5.66 -3.00
CA PHE A 404 -0.22 5.31 -3.48
C PHE A 404 -0.23 5.16 -5.00
N VAL A 405 0.63 5.93 -5.68
CA VAL A 405 0.62 6.04 -7.15
C VAL A 405 1.81 5.38 -7.83
N GLU A 406 2.84 5.01 -7.08
CA GLU A 406 3.98 4.26 -7.58
C GLU A 406 4.71 3.52 -6.46
N MET A 407 5.32 2.38 -6.82
CA MET A 407 6.28 1.66 -5.99
C MET A 407 7.50 1.31 -6.86
N VAL A 408 8.72 1.57 -6.39
CA VAL A 408 9.95 1.25 -7.13
C VAL A 408 10.94 0.51 -6.26
N VAL A 409 11.44 -0.62 -6.74
CA VAL A 409 12.34 -1.52 -5.99
C VAL A 409 13.70 -1.69 -6.71
N PRO A 410 14.67 -0.77 -6.54
CA PRO A 410 16.00 -0.91 -7.12
C PRO A 410 16.91 -1.84 -6.28
N TYR A 411 17.63 -2.72 -6.97
CA TYR A 411 18.60 -3.65 -6.36
C TYR A 411 20.05 -3.14 -6.46
N GLY A 412 20.86 -3.46 -5.45
CA GLY A 412 22.22 -2.95 -5.27
C GLY A 412 23.36 -3.88 -5.69
N ASP A 413 23.09 -5.01 -6.34
CA ASP A 413 24.13 -5.93 -6.85
C ASP A 413 24.42 -5.66 -8.34
N PRO A 414 25.67 -5.30 -8.72
CA PRO A 414 26.06 -5.03 -10.11
C PRO A 414 26.18 -6.28 -10.99
N ASN A 415 26.07 -7.49 -10.44
CA ASN A 415 26.19 -8.73 -11.21
C ASN A 415 24.89 -9.04 -11.98
N ASP A 416 25.03 -9.70 -13.12
CA ASP A 416 23.89 -10.26 -13.87
C ASP A 416 23.25 -11.40 -13.03
N PRO A 417 21.90 -11.49 -12.95
CA PRO A 417 20.88 -10.62 -13.54
C PRO A 417 20.43 -9.47 -12.63
N HIS A 418 21.09 -9.22 -11.50
CA HIS A 418 20.59 -8.33 -10.46
C HIS A 418 20.65 -6.84 -10.79
N TYR A 419 21.65 -6.37 -11.55
CA TYR A 419 21.82 -4.93 -11.84
C TYR A 419 20.62 -4.30 -12.58
N ARG A 420 19.84 -5.11 -13.30
CA ARG A 420 18.66 -4.67 -14.05
C ARG A 420 17.39 -4.62 -13.20
N LYS A 421 17.37 -5.25 -12.01
CA LYS A 421 16.18 -5.34 -11.16
C LYS A 421 15.86 -3.98 -10.54
N ASN A 422 14.87 -3.30 -11.11
CA ASN A 422 14.38 -1.98 -10.71
C ASN A 422 12.89 -1.88 -11.08
N ALA A 423 12.07 -2.77 -10.50
CA ALA A 423 10.65 -2.88 -10.84
C ALA A 423 9.90 -1.62 -10.45
N PHE A 424 8.94 -1.21 -11.28
CA PHE A 424 7.93 -0.19 -10.97
C PHE A 424 6.62 -0.92 -10.68
N ASP A 425 6.47 -1.53 -9.51
CA ASP A 425 5.43 -2.53 -9.28
C ASP A 425 4.00 -1.98 -9.52
N ALA A 426 3.75 -0.68 -9.29
CA ALA A 426 2.45 -0.11 -9.63
C ALA A 426 2.30 0.10 -11.15
N GLY A 427 3.30 0.71 -11.80
CA GLY A 427 3.22 1.06 -13.22
C GLY A 427 3.60 -0.04 -14.23
N GLU A 428 4.23 -1.12 -13.79
CA GLU A 428 4.63 -2.28 -14.62
C GLU A 428 3.74 -3.51 -14.39
N ASP A 429 3.15 -3.65 -13.19
CA ASP A 429 2.32 -4.82 -12.83
C ASP A 429 0.91 -4.42 -12.31
N GLY A 430 0.82 -3.39 -11.47
CA GLY A 430 -0.41 -2.86 -10.89
C GLY A 430 -0.65 -3.37 -9.46
N LEU A 431 -0.61 -2.46 -8.47
CA LEU A 431 -0.79 -2.84 -7.06
C LEU A 431 -2.20 -3.39 -6.78
N GLY A 432 -3.22 -2.78 -7.39
CA GLY A 432 -4.61 -3.22 -7.22
C GLY A 432 -4.92 -4.53 -7.94
N LYS A 433 -4.31 -4.77 -9.10
CA LYS A 433 -4.46 -6.01 -9.87
C LYS A 433 -3.82 -7.21 -9.15
N ASN A 434 -2.76 -6.95 -8.41
CA ASN A 434 -2.07 -7.94 -7.58
C ASN A 434 -2.61 -7.99 -6.13
N ALA A 435 -3.72 -7.32 -5.83
CA ALA A 435 -4.36 -7.43 -4.53
C ALA A 435 -4.91 -8.84 -4.28
N HIS A 436 -5.05 -9.22 -3.01
CA HIS A 436 -5.59 -10.51 -2.61
C HIS A 436 -7.01 -10.37 -2.07
N SER A 437 -7.82 -11.43 -2.24
CA SER A 437 -9.06 -11.59 -1.49
C SER A 437 -8.73 -11.84 -0.03
N LEU A 438 -9.12 -10.92 0.86
CA LEU A 438 -8.80 -10.97 2.28
C LEU A 438 -9.75 -11.91 3.03
N LYS A 439 -9.20 -12.80 3.86
CA LYS A 439 -9.93 -13.78 4.66
C LYS A 439 -10.21 -13.25 6.06
N LYS A 440 -11.50 -13.23 6.44
CA LYS A 440 -11.94 -12.88 7.79
C LYS A 440 -11.31 -13.79 8.84
N GLY A 441 -10.73 -13.18 9.88
CA GLY A 441 -10.09 -13.89 10.99
C GLY A 441 -8.65 -14.34 10.72
N CYS A 442 -8.14 -14.16 9.50
CA CYS A 442 -6.74 -14.39 9.15
C CYS A 442 -6.05 -13.08 8.76
N ASP A 443 -6.54 -12.42 7.71
CA ASP A 443 -5.94 -11.19 7.18
C ASP A 443 -6.47 -9.95 7.90
N CYS A 444 -7.78 -9.92 8.20
CA CYS A 444 -8.42 -8.86 9.00
C CYS A 444 -9.22 -9.47 10.16
N LEU A 445 -8.92 -9.04 11.39
CA LEU A 445 -9.48 -9.58 12.64
C LEU A 445 -10.47 -8.59 13.29
N GLY A 446 -11.57 -9.09 13.84
CA GLY A 446 -12.62 -8.28 14.48
C GLY A 446 -13.90 -8.19 13.65
N TYR A 447 -14.65 -7.09 13.80
CA TYR A 447 -15.80 -6.79 12.96
C TYR A 447 -15.33 -6.13 11.67
N ILE A 448 -15.49 -6.81 10.53
CA ILE A 448 -14.94 -6.35 9.25
C ILE A 448 -16.06 -6.03 8.27
N LYS A 449 -15.98 -4.86 7.64
CA LYS A 449 -16.71 -4.51 6.42
C LYS A 449 -15.78 -4.64 5.22
N TYR A 450 -16.14 -5.49 4.28
CA TYR A 450 -15.40 -5.66 3.03
C TYR A 450 -15.99 -4.85 1.87
N PHE A 451 -15.11 -4.47 0.94
CA PHE A 451 -15.44 -3.95 -0.39
C PHE A 451 -14.78 -4.83 -1.45
N ASP A 452 -15.57 -5.22 -2.45
CA ASP A 452 -15.08 -5.93 -3.62
C ASP A 452 -14.48 -4.94 -4.62
N ALA A 453 -13.55 -5.42 -5.44
CA ALA A 453 -12.99 -4.65 -6.55
C ALA A 453 -13.34 -5.33 -7.87
N HIS A 454 -13.83 -4.55 -8.84
CA HIS A 454 -14.11 -5.02 -10.20
C HIS A 454 -13.15 -4.38 -11.19
N PHE A 455 -12.58 -5.17 -12.09
CA PHE A 455 -11.73 -4.70 -13.17
C PHE A 455 -11.80 -5.64 -14.36
N THR A 456 -11.01 -5.36 -15.40
CA THR A 456 -10.95 -6.19 -16.61
C THR A 456 -9.82 -7.21 -16.51
N ASN A 457 -10.05 -8.40 -17.06
CA ASN A 457 -8.97 -9.30 -17.46
C ASN A 457 -8.38 -8.88 -18.80
N PHE A 458 -7.28 -9.52 -19.21
CA PHE A 458 -6.55 -9.22 -20.43
C PHE A 458 -7.41 -9.23 -21.69
N THR A 459 -8.44 -10.08 -21.73
CA THR A 459 -9.34 -10.25 -22.88
C THR A 459 -10.60 -9.39 -22.81
N GLY A 460 -10.76 -8.52 -21.82
CA GLY A 460 -11.95 -7.66 -21.68
C GLY A 460 -13.11 -8.27 -20.87
N GLY A 461 -12.93 -9.47 -20.28
CA GLY A 461 -13.88 -10.02 -19.33
C GLY A 461 -13.80 -9.30 -17.98
N VAL A 462 -14.88 -9.29 -17.21
CA VAL A 462 -14.84 -8.71 -15.85
C VAL A 462 -14.26 -9.73 -14.87
N GLU A 463 -13.28 -9.30 -14.10
CA GLU A 463 -12.78 -9.98 -12.92
C GLU A 463 -13.21 -9.25 -11.66
N THR A 464 -13.47 -10.02 -10.61
CA THR A 464 -13.84 -9.50 -9.29
C THR A 464 -12.92 -10.12 -8.25
N ILE A 465 -12.23 -9.27 -7.50
CA ILE A 465 -11.60 -9.67 -6.25
C ILE A 465 -12.63 -9.41 -5.15
N GLU A 466 -13.23 -10.48 -4.66
CA GLU A 466 -14.08 -10.42 -3.47
C GLU A 466 -13.24 -10.06 -2.25
N ASN A 467 -13.81 -9.31 -1.31
CA ASN A 467 -13.13 -8.93 -0.06
C ASN A 467 -11.77 -8.23 -0.27
N CYS A 468 -11.64 -7.42 -1.33
CA CYS A 468 -10.38 -6.80 -1.72
C CYS A 468 -9.89 -5.71 -0.75
N VAL A 469 -10.81 -4.96 -0.14
CA VAL A 469 -10.51 -3.94 0.87
C VAL A 469 -11.24 -4.29 2.15
N CYS A 470 -10.53 -4.30 3.28
CA CYS A 470 -11.13 -4.45 4.60
C CYS A 470 -11.16 -3.12 5.35
N LEU A 471 -12.32 -2.80 5.91
CA LEU A 471 -12.56 -1.67 6.81
C LEU A 471 -12.96 -2.22 8.18
N HIS A 472 -12.24 -1.81 9.22
CA HIS A 472 -12.58 -2.08 10.60
C HIS A 472 -12.10 -0.93 11.49
N GLU A 473 -12.57 -0.92 12.73
CA GLU A 473 -12.01 -0.08 13.79
C GLU A 473 -11.29 -0.99 14.79
N GLU A 474 -10.22 -0.49 15.38
CA GLU A 474 -9.42 -1.21 16.35
C GLU A 474 -9.10 -0.32 17.56
N ASP A 475 -8.91 -0.95 18.72
CA ASP A 475 -8.31 -0.27 19.86
C ASP A 475 -6.88 0.12 19.50
N HIS A 476 -6.55 1.40 19.67
CA HIS A 476 -5.21 1.93 19.40
C HIS A 476 -4.48 2.32 20.70
N GLY A 477 -4.78 1.60 21.78
CA GLY A 477 -4.15 1.77 23.08
C GLY A 477 -4.43 3.13 23.73
N MET A 478 -3.41 3.67 24.40
CA MET A 478 -3.52 4.94 25.12
C MET A 478 -3.42 6.11 24.18
N LEU A 479 -4.58 6.71 23.99
CA LEU A 479 -4.86 7.85 23.17
C LEU A 479 -4.37 9.17 23.78
N TRP A 480 -4.73 9.40 25.03
CA TRP A 480 -3.96 10.23 25.95
C TRP A 480 -4.28 9.83 27.39
N LYS A 481 -3.38 10.14 28.30
CA LYS A 481 -3.57 9.91 29.73
C LYS A 481 -3.01 11.10 30.49
N HIS A 482 -3.89 11.81 31.20
CA HIS A 482 -3.50 12.85 32.13
C HIS A 482 -4.33 12.67 33.40
N GLN A 483 -3.67 12.38 34.51
CA GLN A 483 -4.33 12.33 35.80
C GLN A 483 -4.30 13.73 36.41
N ASP A 484 -5.31 14.53 36.07
CA ASP A 484 -5.73 15.65 36.92
C ASP A 484 -6.51 15.04 38.10
N TRP A 485 -6.26 15.50 39.33
CA TRP A 485 -6.98 15.08 40.53
C TRP A 485 -8.47 15.45 40.51
N ARG A 486 -9.00 16.00 39.40
CA ARG A 486 -10.39 16.40 39.27
C ARG A 486 -11.21 15.83 38.10
N THR A 487 -10.75 15.66 36.85
CA THR A 487 -11.72 15.48 35.73
C THR A 487 -11.22 14.89 34.37
N GLY A 488 -10.82 13.62 34.24
CA GLY A 488 -10.27 13.05 32.97
C GLY A 488 -11.19 13.01 31.71
N LEU A 489 -10.61 12.69 30.50
CA LEU A 489 -11.10 11.89 29.30
C LEU A 489 -10.84 12.39 27.84
N ALA A 490 -10.43 11.54 26.80
CA ALA A 490 -10.71 11.67 25.29
C ALA A 490 -9.88 10.89 24.11
N GLU A 491 -10.16 11.12 22.75
CA GLU A 491 -9.56 10.70 21.35
C GLU A 491 -8.96 11.69 20.26
N ASP A 492 -7.79 11.48 19.59
CA ASP A 492 -7.14 12.47 18.66
C ASP A 492 -7.25 12.29 17.09
N GLY A 493 -7.59 13.37 16.35
CA GLY A 493 -7.90 13.36 14.89
C GLY A 493 -6.73 13.27 13.90
N LYS A 494 -5.80 12.32 14.06
CA LYS A 494 -4.65 12.03 13.18
C LYS A 494 -5.02 11.12 12.00
N ILE A 495 -4.35 11.26 10.84
CA ILE A 495 -4.37 10.28 9.74
C ILE A 495 -2.97 9.64 9.64
N GLU A 496 -2.90 8.32 9.55
CA GLU A 496 -1.66 7.56 9.37
C GLU A 496 -1.76 6.65 8.15
N ALA A 497 -0.66 6.53 7.42
CA ALA A 497 -0.47 5.54 6.38
C ALA A 497 0.69 4.63 6.77
N GLU A 498 0.44 3.32 6.80
CA GLU A 498 1.44 2.29 7.11
C GLU A 498 1.48 1.28 5.95
N VAL A 499 2.69 0.93 5.53
CA VAL A 499 2.99 -0.18 4.61
C VAL A 499 3.72 -1.27 5.38
N LYS A 500 3.26 -2.51 5.20
CA LYS A 500 3.82 -3.72 5.80
C LYS A 500 4.47 -4.57 4.70
N LEU A 501 5.80 -4.61 4.68
CA LEU A 501 6.59 -5.43 3.76
C LEU A 501 6.76 -6.83 4.37
N THR A 502 6.36 -7.87 3.65
CA THR A 502 6.54 -9.29 4.01
C THR A 502 6.67 -10.10 2.71
N GLY A 503 6.58 -11.43 2.78
CA GLY A 503 6.72 -12.32 1.63
C GLY A 503 8.12 -12.94 1.54
N ILE A 504 8.55 -13.28 0.33
CA ILE A 504 9.78 -14.03 0.10
C ILE A 504 10.83 -13.11 -0.54
N LEU A 505 12.08 -13.23 -0.11
CA LEU A 505 13.21 -12.50 -0.69
C LEU A 505 13.41 -12.88 -2.16
N SER A 506 13.77 -11.90 -3.01
CA SER A 506 14.28 -12.20 -4.36
C SER A 506 15.72 -12.69 -4.26
N LEU A 507 15.91 -13.99 -4.45
CA LEU A 507 17.19 -14.68 -4.23
C LEU A 507 18.00 -14.86 -5.53
N GLY A 508 19.30 -15.06 -5.35
CA GLY A 508 20.27 -15.44 -6.37
C GLY A 508 21.15 -16.60 -5.89
N ALA A 509 21.92 -17.18 -6.80
CA ALA A 509 22.87 -18.25 -6.52
C ALA A 509 24.32 -17.78 -6.62
N LEU A 510 25.20 -18.38 -5.81
CA LEU A 510 26.63 -18.09 -5.80
C LEU A 510 27.43 -19.31 -6.25
N GLN A 511 28.58 -19.08 -6.89
CA GLN A 511 29.55 -20.15 -7.08
C GLN A 511 30.09 -20.64 -5.73
N PRO A 512 30.55 -21.90 -5.63
CA PRO A 512 31.21 -22.39 -4.42
C PRO A 512 32.37 -21.50 -3.99
N GLY A 513 32.31 -20.99 -2.75
CA GLY A 513 33.31 -20.08 -2.19
C GLY A 513 33.20 -18.62 -2.63
N GLU A 514 32.25 -18.27 -3.50
CA GLU A 514 31.98 -16.88 -3.88
C GLU A 514 31.32 -16.13 -2.72
N VAL A 515 31.80 -14.90 -2.46
CA VAL A 515 31.21 -13.98 -1.49
C VAL A 515 31.07 -12.63 -2.16
N ARG A 516 29.89 -12.02 -2.03
CA ARG A 516 29.60 -10.68 -2.56
C ARG A 516 29.27 -9.73 -1.42
N LYS A 517 29.84 -8.53 -1.47
CA LYS A 517 29.54 -7.46 -0.48
C LYS A 517 28.17 -6.80 -0.67
N TYR A 518 27.43 -7.14 -1.73
CA TYR A 518 26.21 -6.45 -2.17
C TYR A 518 24.93 -7.06 -1.59
N GLY A 519 25.04 -7.93 -0.58
CA GLY A 519 23.95 -8.75 -0.09
C GLY A 519 24.41 -9.75 0.97
N THR A 520 23.50 -10.61 1.38
CA THR A 520 23.68 -11.56 2.47
C THR A 520 23.61 -12.98 1.95
N ILE A 521 24.55 -13.82 2.39
CA ILE A 521 24.48 -15.26 2.14
C ILE A 521 23.48 -15.86 3.13
N ILE A 522 22.40 -16.45 2.61
CA ILE A 522 21.29 -16.99 3.38
C ILE A 522 21.56 -18.45 3.79
N ALA A 523 22.02 -19.24 2.82
CA ALA A 523 22.41 -20.62 2.98
C ALA A 523 23.61 -20.91 2.05
N PRO A 524 24.29 -22.06 2.13
CA PRO A 524 25.37 -22.40 1.22
C PRO A 524 24.94 -22.26 -0.26
N GLY A 525 25.54 -21.29 -0.96
CA GLY A 525 25.22 -20.98 -2.36
C GLY A 525 23.97 -20.12 -2.58
N LEU A 526 23.18 -19.80 -1.55
CA LEU A 526 21.97 -19.00 -1.63
C LEU A 526 22.21 -17.57 -1.14
N TYR A 527 21.81 -16.58 -1.93
CA TYR A 527 22.19 -15.18 -1.75
C TYR A 527 21.01 -14.22 -1.90
N ALA A 528 20.91 -13.25 -1.00
CA ALA A 528 19.89 -12.20 -1.02
C ALA A 528 20.56 -10.84 -1.26
N PRO A 529 20.40 -10.22 -2.44
CA PRO A 529 20.98 -8.91 -2.71
C PRO A 529 20.30 -7.79 -1.90
N VAL A 530 21.08 -6.78 -1.49
CA VAL A 530 20.57 -5.52 -0.92
C VAL A 530 19.66 -4.83 -1.94
N HIS A 531 18.57 -4.25 -1.46
CA HIS A 531 17.63 -3.49 -2.28
C HIS A 531 16.92 -2.40 -1.46
N GLN A 532 16.22 -1.50 -2.13
CA GLN A 532 15.38 -0.49 -1.49
C GLN A 532 13.93 -0.65 -1.94
N HIS A 533 12.99 -0.25 -1.11
CA HIS A 533 11.57 -0.14 -1.49
C HIS A 533 11.16 1.31 -1.36
N PHE A 534 10.73 1.94 -2.46
CA PHE A 534 10.22 3.31 -2.47
C PHE A 534 8.74 3.33 -2.83
N PHE A 535 7.98 4.14 -2.10
CA PHE A 535 6.56 4.37 -2.30
C PHE A 535 6.32 5.84 -2.57
N VAL A 536 5.33 6.16 -3.40
CA VAL A 536 4.91 7.54 -3.64
C VAL A 536 3.47 7.75 -3.24
N ALA A 537 3.26 8.53 -2.18
CA ALA A 537 1.93 9.00 -1.78
C ALA A 537 1.59 10.28 -2.54
N ARG A 538 0.50 10.25 -3.33
CA ARG A 538 -0.07 11.43 -3.97
C ARG A 538 -1.19 11.96 -3.10
N MET A 539 -1.01 13.17 -2.58
CA MET A 539 -1.93 13.81 -1.65
C MET A 539 -2.45 15.11 -2.27
N ASN A 540 -3.66 15.03 -2.82
CA ASN A 540 -4.36 16.18 -3.35
C ASN A 540 -5.10 16.88 -2.19
N MET A 541 -4.51 17.96 -1.68
CA MET A 541 -4.92 18.57 -0.40
C MET A 541 -6.06 19.57 -0.57
N ALA A 542 -6.83 19.77 0.50
CA ALA A 542 -7.97 20.70 0.51
C ALA A 542 -8.24 21.27 1.91
N VAL A 543 -7.20 21.55 2.70
CA VAL A 543 -7.33 21.92 4.13
C VAL A 543 -8.20 23.17 4.27
N ASP A 544 -9.37 23.01 4.90
CA ASP A 544 -10.39 24.06 5.10
C ASP A 544 -10.84 24.79 3.80
N CYS A 545 -10.52 24.26 2.62
CA CYS A 545 -10.94 24.83 1.35
C CYS A 545 -12.34 24.35 1.00
N ARG A 546 -13.26 25.28 0.76
CA ARG A 546 -14.56 24.95 0.17
C ARG A 546 -14.39 24.58 -1.31
N PRO A 547 -15.39 23.94 -1.91
CA PRO A 547 -15.39 23.69 -3.35
C PRO A 547 -15.05 24.93 -4.19
N GLY A 548 -14.02 24.80 -5.03
CA GLY A 548 -13.54 25.86 -5.92
C GLY A 548 -12.64 26.90 -5.25
N GLU A 549 -12.35 26.77 -3.94
CA GLU A 549 -11.34 27.60 -3.27
C GLU A 549 -9.95 26.96 -3.40
N ALA A 550 -8.97 27.79 -3.73
CA ALA A 550 -7.56 27.45 -3.83
C ALA A 550 -6.81 28.33 -2.83
N TYR A 551 -6.89 28.02 -1.54
CA TYR A 551 -6.27 28.83 -0.46
C TYR A 551 -5.22 28.04 0.31
N ASN A 552 -4.78 26.89 -0.22
CA ASN A 552 -3.75 26.10 0.40
C ASN A 552 -2.36 26.58 -0.05
N GLN A 553 -1.40 26.39 0.85
CA GLN A 553 0.03 26.58 0.58
C GLN A 553 0.82 25.63 1.49
N VAL A 554 2.09 25.40 1.15
CA VAL A 554 2.99 24.55 1.95
C VAL A 554 4.09 25.39 2.59
N ALA A 555 4.28 25.21 3.90
CA ALA A 555 5.41 25.75 4.64
C ALA A 555 6.32 24.60 5.09
N GLU A 556 7.60 24.65 4.73
CA GLU A 556 8.64 23.82 5.35
C GLU A 556 9.01 24.41 6.71
N VAL A 557 9.10 23.56 7.73
CA VAL A 557 9.50 23.95 9.08
C VAL A 557 10.78 23.24 9.46
N ASN A 558 11.76 24.01 9.96
CA ASN A 558 13.00 23.50 10.53
C ASN A 558 13.15 24.05 11.96
N VAL A 559 13.64 23.23 12.88
CA VAL A 559 14.02 23.68 14.23
C VAL A 559 15.44 24.23 14.20
N LYS A 560 15.62 25.44 14.73
CA LYS A 560 16.92 26.13 14.84
C LYS A 560 17.28 26.38 16.29
N VAL A 561 18.56 26.23 16.62
CA VAL A 561 19.12 26.65 17.91
C VAL A 561 19.37 28.15 17.86
N GLU A 562 18.94 28.86 18.90
CA GLU A 562 19.19 30.29 19.03
C GLU A 562 20.66 30.55 19.39
N ALA A 563 21.24 31.62 18.85
CA ALA A 563 22.63 31.96 19.13
C ALA A 563 22.84 32.30 20.62
N PRO A 564 24.04 32.08 21.17
CA PRO A 564 24.40 32.57 22.50
C PRO A 564 24.27 34.10 22.61
N GLY A 565 23.79 34.60 23.75
CA GLY A 565 23.69 36.04 23.99
C GLY A 565 22.86 36.40 25.22
N GLU A 566 22.67 37.71 25.43
CA GLU A 566 21.91 38.24 26.58
C GLU A 566 20.47 37.70 26.61
N ASN A 567 19.86 37.48 25.44
CA ASN A 567 18.51 36.94 25.29
C ASN A 567 18.44 35.40 25.31
N ASN A 568 19.59 34.71 25.41
CA ASN A 568 19.72 33.26 25.50
C ASN A 568 20.81 32.88 26.51
N MET A 569 20.71 33.42 27.73
CA MET A 569 21.75 33.37 28.77
C MET A 569 22.22 31.95 29.12
N HIS A 570 21.37 30.93 28.93
CA HIS A 570 21.68 29.53 29.21
C HIS A 570 21.93 28.68 27.96
N ASN A 571 21.97 29.29 26.76
CA ASN A 571 22.22 28.63 25.47
C ASN A 571 21.29 27.43 25.18
N ASN A 572 20.09 27.42 25.74
CA ASN A 572 19.12 26.33 25.62
C ASN A 572 17.93 26.67 24.73
N ALA A 573 17.84 27.91 24.23
CA ALA A 573 16.73 28.32 23.37
C ALA A 573 16.86 27.74 21.95
N PHE A 574 15.70 27.33 21.41
CA PHE A 574 15.52 26.91 20.03
C PHE A 574 14.11 27.30 19.58
N TYR A 575 13.90 27.44 18.27
CA TYR A 575 12.63 27.89 17.70
C TYR A 575 12.34 27.21 16.35
N ALA A 576 11.09 27.26 15.93
CA ALA A 576 10.67 26.82 14.61
C ALA A 576 10.84 27.96 13.60
N GLU A 577 11.56 27.70 12.51
CA GLU A 577 11.66 28.59 11.36
C GLU A 577 10.82 28.02 10.22
N GLU A 578 9.94 28.85 9.67
CA GLU A 578 9.10 28.49 8.53
C GLU A 578 9.62 29.10 7.23
N THR A 579 9.59 28.32 6.15
CA THR A 579 9.82 28.77 4.78
C THR A 579 8.64 28.35 3.91
N VAL A 580 7.91 29.33 3.36
CA VAL A 580 6.83 29.04 2.39
C VAL A 580 7.45 28.60 1.06
N LEU A 581 6.97 27.49 0.52
CA LEU A 581 7.36 26.97 -0.78
C LEU A 581 6.49 27.66 -1.84
N ARG A 582 7.04 28.65 -2.55
CA ARG A 582 6.24 29.57 -3.38
C ARG A 582 6.01 29.07 -4.81
N SER A 583 6.87 28.19 -5.30
CA SER A 583 6.80 27.64 -6.64
C SER A 583 7.30 26.19 -6.68
N GLU A 584 6.98 25.48 -7.76
CA GLU A 584 7.36 24.06 -7.91
C GLU A 584 8.87 23.82 -7.85
N SER A 585 9.69 24.74 -8.39
CA SER A 585 11.16 24.62 -8.31
C SER A 585 11.71 24.79 -6.89
N GLN A 586 10.99 25.50 -6.01
CA GLN A 586 11.35 25.62 -4.60
C GLN A 586 10.90 24.40 -3.78
N ALA A 587 9.94 23.64 -4.31
CA ALA A 587 9.21 22.62 -3.58
C ALA A 587 9.72 21.18 -3.78
N THR A 588 10.96 21.02 -4.22
CA THR A 588 11.69 19.73 -4.25
C THR A 588 12.56 19.62 -2.99
N ARG A 589 12.06 18.91 -1.96
CA ARG A 589 12.60 18.94 -0.60
C ARG A 589 12.98 17.55 -0.10
N ASP A 590 14.00 17.50 0.76
CA ASP A 590 14.42 16.29 1.43
C ASP A 590 14.12 16.35 2.92
N CYS A 591 13.86 15.19 3.52
CA CYS A 591 13.76 15.03 4.96
C CYS A 591 15.08 15.44 5.63
N ASN A 592 15.00 16.03 6.83
CA ASN A 592 16.17 16.33 7.63
C ASN A 592 15.89 16.08 9.12
N ALA A 593 16.36 14.94 9.62
CA ALA A 593 16.17 14.55 11.01
C ALA A 593 16.92 15.48 11.99
N LEU A 594 18.04 16.09 11.57
CA LEU A 594 18.84 16.98 12.44
C LEU A 594 18.11 18.30 12.76
N SER A 595 17.21 18.74 11.88
CA SER A 595 16.38 19.93 12.09
C SER A 595 14.91 19.59 12.36
N ALA A 596 14.59 18.32 12.63
CA ALA A 596 13.22 17.83 12.78
C ALA A 596 12.27 18.33 11.67
N ARG A 597 12.77 18.33 10.42
CA ARG A 597 12.07 18.92 9.28
C ARG A 597 10.72 18.25 9.04
N HIS A 598 9.71 19.08 8.82
CA HIS A 598 8.36 18.67 8.44
C HIS A 598 7.69 19.76 7.59
N TRP A 599 6.54 19.44 7.00
CA TRP A 599 5.82 20.37 6.13
C TRP A 599 4.40 20.57 6.63
N ILE A 600 3.95 21.82 6.64
CA ILE A 600 2.60 22.21 7.03
C ILE A 600 1.85 22.67 5.79
N ILE A 601 0.77 21.97 5.47
CA ILE A 601 -0.21 22.37 4.48
C ILE A 601 -1.25 23.22 5.21
N ARG A 602 -1.38 24.49 4.84
CA ARG A 602 -2.25 25.42 5.57
C ARG A 602 -3.16 26.23 4.67
N ASN A 603 -4.32 26.57 5.19
CA ASN A 603 -5.24 27.52 4.57
C ASN A 603 -4.79 28.95 4.90
N THR A 604 -4.71 29.84 3.92
CA THR A 604 -4.25 31.24 4.13
C THR A 604 -5.33 32.18 4.66
N ARG A 605 -6.60 31.75 4.66
CA ARG A 605 -7.76 32.61 4.97
C ARG A 605 -8.47 32.21 6.26
N ILE A 606 -8.33 30.96 6.68
CA ILE A 606 -9.01 30.43 7.86
C ILE A 606 -8.03 30.37 9.03
N VAL A 607 -8.42 30.99 10.15
CA VAL A 607 -7.65 31.01 11.39
C VAL A 607 -8.39 30.26 12.50
N ASN A 608 -7.63 29.75 13.45
CA ASN A 608 -8.13 29.20 14.70
C ASN A 608 -8.32 30.29 15.76
N ARG A 609 -8.71 29.88 16.98
CA ARG A 609 -8.98 30.79 18.10
C ARG A 609 -7.80 31.68 18.52
N THR A 610 -6.56 31.34 18.16
CA THR A 610 -5.36 32.13 18.48
C THR A 610 -4.95 33.05 17.33
N GLY A 611 -5.69 33.05 16.22
CA GLY A 611 -5.36 33.82 15.02
C GLY A 611 -4.34 33.14 14.11
N GLN A 612 -3.91 31.91 14.42
CA GLN A 612 -3.00 31.13 13.58
C GLN A 612 -3.77 30.42 12.47
N LEU A 613 -3.14 30.27 11.30
CA LEU A 613 -3.71 29.59 10.14
C LEU A 613 -4.00 28.11 10.45
N THR A 614 -5.13 27.61 9.96
CA THR A 614 -5.47 26.18 10.09
C THR A 614 -4.63 25.35 9.13
N GLY A 615 -4.14 24.20 9.57
CA GLY A 615 -3.26 23.36 8.76
C GLY A 615 -3.25 21.88 9.14
N TYR A 616 -2.65 21.07 8.27
CA TYR A 616 -2.22 19.70 8.53
C TYR A 616 -0.72 19.59 8.30
N LYS A 617 -0.03 18.93 9.22
CA LYS A 617 1.40 18.70 9.21
C LYS A 617 1.69 17.30 8.68
N LEU A 618 2.46 17.21 7.60
CA LEU A 618 3.10 15.98 7.14
C LEU A 618 4.31 15.68 8.01
N VAL A 619 4.28 14.55 8.71
CA VAL A 619 5.35 14.07 9.58
C VAL A 619 6.02 12.87 8.92
N PRO A 620 7.29 13.01 8.50
CA PRO A 620 8.08 11.89 8.02
C PRO A 620 8.37 10.88 9.13
N SER A 621 8.31 9.59 8.80
CA SER A 621 8.94 8.52 9.56
C SER A 621 10.40 8.34 9.14
N SER A 622 11.05 7.25 9.57
CA SER A 622 12.35 6.84 9.01
C SER A 622 12.27 6.77 7.48
N ASN A 623 13.26 7.33 6.79
CA ASN A 623 13.24 7.47 5.34
C ASN A 623 14.67 7.42 4.77
N CYS A 624 14.78 7.19 3.47
CA CYS A 624 16.04 7.19 2.74
C CYS A 624 15.86 7.80 1.33
N LEU A 625 16.97 8.16 0.71
CA LEU A 625 17.04 8.46 -0.72
C LEU A 625 17.67 7.28 -1.46
N PRO A 626 17.54 7.19 -2.80
CA PRO A 626 18.18 6.15 -3.60
C PRO A 626 19.69 6.12 -3.37
N LEU A 627 20.21 4.97 -2.95
CA LEU A 627 21.64 4.70 -2.79
C LEU A 627 22.23 4.29 -4.15
N ALA A 628 22.19 5.20 -5.11
CA ALA A 628 22.64 4.98 -6.48
C ALA A 628 23.48 6.15 -6.99
N GLY A 629 24.34 5.89 -7.99
CA GLY A 629 25.06 6.95 -8.69
C GLY A 629 24.09 7.88 -9.44
N PRO A 630 24.44 9.16 -9.65
CA PRO A 630 23.55 10.14 -10.30
C PRO A 630 23.12 9.77 -11.72
N GLU A 631 23.94 8.97 -12.42
CA GLU A 631 23.73 8.47 -13.78
C GLU A 631 23.09 7.07 -13.84
N ALA A 632 22.64 6.52 -12.70
CA ALA A 632 22.02 5.21 -12.66
C ALA A 632 20.82 5.15 -13.62
N LYS A 633 20.76 4.08 -14.43
CA LYS A 633 19.80 3.98 -15.54
C LYS A 633 18.35 4.03 -15.07
N PHE A 634 18.02 3.39 -13.94
CA PHE A 634 16.65 3.42 -13.40
C PHE A 634 16.21 4.84 -13.01
N LEU A 635 17.12 5.72 -12.55
CA LEU A 635 16.80 7.12 -12.22
C LEU A 635 16.41 7.97 -13.44
N ARG A 636 16.63 7.46 -14.67
CA ARG A 636 16.09 8.10 -15.88
C ARG A 636 14.58 7.97 -15.97
N ARG A 637 14.01 6.89 -15.42
CA ARG A 637 12.55 6.65 -15.34
C ARG A 637 11.99 7.05 -13.97
N ALA A 638 12.79 6.88 -12.91
CA ALA A 638 12.42 7.12 -11.52
C ALA A 638 13.02 8.43 -10.95
N ALA A 639 13.09 9.50 -11.75
CA ALA A 639 13.72 10.75 -11.32
C ALA A 639 13.03 11.38 -10.09
N PHE A 640 11.74 11.08 -9.89
CA PHE A 640 10.98 11.50 -8.70
C PHE A 640 11.56 10.94 -7.39
N LEU A 641 12.33 9.85 -7.42
CA LEU A 641 12.96 9.30 -6.21
C LEU A 641 14.09 10.17 -5.65
N LYS A 642 14.57 11.17 -6.41
CA LYS A 642 15.70 12.01 -6.00
C LYS A 642 15.42 12.91 -4.81
N HIS A 643 14.13 13.12 -4.47
CA HIS A 643 13.72 13.92 -3.33
C HIS A 643 12.57 13.28 -2.57
N ASN A 644 12.48 13.54 -1.26
CA ASN A 644 11.41 12.99 -0.41
C ASN A 644 10.07 13.70 -0.59
N LEU A 645 10.05 14.98 -0.94
CA LEU A 645 8.83 15.73 -1.18
C LEU A 645 8.93 16.53 -2.47
N TRP A 646 7.86 16.47 -3.25
CA TRP A 646 7.58 17.38 -4.34
C TRP A 646 6.22 18.00 -4.13
N VAL A 647 6.03 19.25 -4.56
CA VAL A 647 4.71 19.89 -4.56
C VAL A 647 4.46 20.48 -5.94
N THR A 648 3.29 20.20 -6.50
CA THR A 648 2.84 20.75 -7.78
C THR A 648 1.53 21.49 -7.61
N ALA A 649 1.26 22.45 -8.51
CA ALA A 649 -0.11 22.89 -8.73
C ALA A 649 -0.90 21.72 -9.32
N TYR A 650 -2.18 21.62 -8.97
CA TYR A 650 -3.05 20.55 -9.43
C TYR A 650 -3.29 20.65 -10.94
N ALA A 651 -3.11 19.52 -11.62
CA ALA A 651 -3.59 19.31 -12.98
C ALA A 651 -4.22 17.92 -13.08
N ALA A 652 -5.38 17.82 -13.74
CA ALA A 652 -6.15 16.59 -13.81
C ALA A 652 -5.38 15.42 -14.45
N GLY A 653 -4.51 15.70 -15.44
CA GLY A 653 -3.69 14.69 -16.13
C GLY A 653 -2.39 14.31 -15.40
N GLU A 654 -2.02 14.98 -14.31
CA GLU A 654 -0.79 14.70 -13.57
C GLU A 654 -1.09 13.70 -12.44
N MET A 655 -1.01 12.40 -12.77
CA MET A 655 -1.41 11.30 -11.87
C MET A 655 -0.24 10.43 -11.40
N PHE A 656 0.66 10.03 -12.30
CA PHE A 656 1.72 9.06 -12.01
C PHE A 656 3.13 9.65 -12.13
N PRO A 657 3.96 9.60 -11.06
CA PRO A 657 5.20 10.37 -10.98
C PRO A 657 6.29 9.89 -11.94
N GLY A 658 6.26 8.63 -12.38
CA GLY A 658 7.14 8.07 -13.42
C GLY A 658 6.57 8.10 -14.84
N GLY A 659 5.46 8.80 -15.04
CA GLY A 659 4.69 8.79 -16.29
C GLY A 659 3.61 7.70 -16.34
N GLU A 660 2.76 7.80 -17.36
CA GLU A 660 1.63 6.88 -17.55
C GLU A 660 2.08 5.45 -17.84
N PHE A 661 3.14 5.28 -18.63
CA PHE A 661 3.61 3.99 -19.11
C PHE A 661 5.10 3.82 -18.80
N PRO A 662 5.49 3.43 -17.56
CA PRO A 662 6.89 3.32 -17.22
C PRO A 662 7.57 2.12 -17.88
N ASN A 663 6.85 1.04 -18.21
CA ASN A 663 7.43 -0.14 -18.84
C ASN A 663 8.12 0.22 -20.18
N GLN A 664 9.38 -0.16 -20.34
CA GLN A 664 10.21 0.14 -21.52
C GLN A 664 10.27 1.63 -21.92
N ASN A 665 10.01 2.55 -20.98
CA ASN A 665 9.86 3.96 -21.31
C ASN A 665 11.19 4.63 -21.71
N PRO A 666 11.33 5.14 -22.96
CA PRO A 666 12.53 5.84 -23.40
C PRO A 666 12.57 7.31 -22.94
N ARG A 667 11.45 7.88 -22.49
CA ARG A 667 11.30 9.31 -22.18
C ARG A 667 11.91 9.64 -20.82
N VAL A 668 13.15 10.10 -20.84
CA VAL A 668 13.93 10.43 -19.63
C VAL A 668 13.24 11.53 -18.81
N GLY A 669 12.95 11.23 -17.55
CA GLY A 669 12.36 12.14 -16.58
C GLY A 669 10.88 12.44 -16.80
N GLU A 670 10.19 11.65 -17.63
CA GLU A 670 8.74 11.76 -17.80
C GLU A 670 8.01 11.67 -16.45
N GLY A 671 6.93 12.44 -16.31
CA GLY A 671 6.17 12.55 -15.07
C GLY A 671 6.64 13.72 -14.21
N LEU A 672 6.72 13.50 -12.90
CA LEU A 672 6.85 14.54 -11.87
C LEU A 672 8.09 15.41 -12.06
N ALA A 673 9.23 14.80 -12.40
CA ALA A 673 10.48 15.53 -12.63
C ALA A 673 10.43 16.48 -13.85
N THR A 674 9.48 16.28 -14.76
CA THR A 674 9.21 17.20 -15.88
C THR A 674 8.11 18.19 -15.52
N TRP A 675 7.06 17.77 -14.81
CA TRP A 675 5.97 18.67 -14.44
C TRP A 675 6.44 19.86 -13.61
N VAL A 676 7.30 19.64 -12.61
CA VAL A 676 7.82 20.74 -11.75
C VAL A 676 8.65 21.79 -12.49
N LYS A 677 9.11 21.50 -13.72
CA LYS A 677 9.83 22.48 -14.55
C LYS A 677 8.90 23.57 -15.10
N GLN A 678 7.58 23.38 -15.01
CA GLN A 678 6.61 24.44 -15.30
C GLN A 678 6.72 25.60 -14.29
N ASP A 679 7.30 25.35 -13.11
CA ASP A 679 7.54 26.31 -12.03
C ASP A 679 6.28 27.11 -11.67
N ARG A 680 5.13 26.43 -11.62
CA ARG A 680 3.84 27.05 -11.30
C ARG A 680 3.87 27.60 -9.87
N GLN A 681 3.05 28.63 -9.62
CA GLN A 681 2.88 29.21 -8.29
C GLN A 681 2.18 28.21 -7.36
N LEU A 682 2.58 28.19 -6.08
CA LEU A 682 2.04 27.29 -5.04
C LEU A 682 1.41 28.01 -3.85
N GLU A 683 1.41 29.34 -3.85
CA GLU A 683 0.74 30.15 -2.84
C GLU A 683 -0.70 30.43 -3.23
N GLU A 684 -1.63 30.12 -2.31
CA GLU A 684 -3.07 30.21 -2.55
C GLU A 684 -3.45 29.46 -3.84
N GLU A 685 -3.10 28.18 -3.85
CA GLU A 685 -3.29 27.32 -5.02
C GLU A 685 -3.91 25.98 -4.61
N ASP A 686 -4.50 25.30 -5.59
CA ASP A 686 -4.86 23.90 -5.51
C ASP A 686 -3.59 23.05 -5.66
N ILE A 687 -3.13 22.45 -4.56
CA ILE A 687 -1.81 21.81 -4.48
C ILE A 687 -1.89 20.29 -4.33
N VAL A 688 -0.92 19.61 -4.94
CA VAL A 688 -0.70 18.18 -4.80
C VAL A 688 0.69 17.96 -4.21
N LEU A 689 0.74 17.25 -3.08
CA LEU A 689 1.99 16.77 -2.51
C LEU A 689 2.29 15.36 -3.05
N TRP A 690 3.55 15.14 -3.39
CA TRP A 690 4.09 13.86 -3.81
C TRP A 690 5.16 13.46 -2.81
N TYR A 691 4.80 12.64 -1.84
CA TYR A 691 5.70 12.23 -0.78
C TYR A 691 6.31 10.87 -1.10
N VAL A 692 7.63 10.87 -1.30
CA VAL A 692 8.46 9.70 -1.57
C VAL A 692 9.08 9.23 -0.26
N PHE A 693 8.72 8.02 0.14
CA PHE A 693 9.27 7.37 1.32
C PHE A 693 9.73 5.97 1.01
N GLY A 694 10.80 5.53 1.68
CA GLY A 694 11.33 4.21 1.43
C GLY A 694 12.19 3.65 2.53
N VAL A 695 12.45 2.35 2.42
CA VAL A 695 13.35 1.60 3.30
C VAL A 695 14.54 1.06 2.52
N THR A 696 15.68 0.94 3.20
CA THR A 696 16.84 0.25 2.66
C THR A 696 16.93 -1.11 3.33
N HIS A 697 16.66 -2.16 2.57
CA HIS A 697 16.64 -3.51 3.07
C HIS A 697 17.99 -4.18 2.83
N VAL A 698 18.71 -4.43 3.92
CA VAL A 698 19.88 -5.31 3.95
C VAL A 698 19.40 -6.66 4.50
N PRO A 699 19.18 -7.67 3.65
CA PRO A 699 18.55 -8.92 4.07
C PRO A 699 19.33 -9.62 5.19
N ARG A 700 18.62 -10.32 6.06
CA ARG A 700 19.18 -11.09 7.18
C ARG A 700 18.72 -12.54 7.10
N LEU A 701 19.32 -13.40 7.93
CA LEU A 701 18.93 -14.81 8.02
C LEU A 701 17.49 -14.97 8.53
N GLU A 702 17.04 -14.07 9.40
CA GLU A 702 15.69 -14.07 9.97
C GLU A 702 14.60 -13.75 8.94
N ASP A 703 14.98 -13.21 7.78
CA ASP A 703 14.05 -12.88 6.70
C ASP A 703 13.80 -14.10 5.79
N TRP A 704 14.43 -15.25 6.08
CA TRP A 704 14.31 -16.53 5.38
C TRP A 704 13.66 -17.61 6.26
N PRO A 705 12.74 -18.45 5.75
CA PRO A 705 12.27 -18.54 4.35
C PRO A 705 11.14 -17.58 3.95
N VAL A 706 10.52 -16.93 4.93
CA VAL A 706 9.49 -15.91 4.74
C VAL A 706 9.81 -14.77 5.69
N MET A 707 9.81 -13.57 5.14
CA MET A 707 10.23 -12.36 5.84
C MET A 707 9.16 -11.91 6.85
N PRO A 708 9.52 -11.75 8.14
CA PRO A 708 8.67 -11.07 9.11
C PRO A 708 8.35 -9.63 8.66
N VAL A 709 7.21 -9.10 9.08
CA VAL A 709 6.77 -7.77 8.63
C VAL A 709 7.75 -6.65 9.02
N GLU A 710 8.28 -5.94 8.03
CA GLU A 710 8.93 -4.62 8.18
C GLU A 710 7.91 -3.50 7.88
N ARG A 711 7.97 -2.39 8.64
CA ARG A 711 6.98 -1.30 8.58
C ARG A 711 7.60 0.01 8.12
N THR A 712 6.89 0.73 7.27
CA THR A 712 7.23 2.11 6.88
C THR A 712 5.97 2.92 6.61
N GLY A 713 6.06 4.26 6.59
CA GLY A 713 4.86 5.10 6.47
C GLY A 713 5.08 6.57 6.81
N PHE A 714 3.99 7.27 7.10
CA PHE A 714 3.98 8.68 7.52
C PHE A 714 2.65 9.04 8.20
N SER A 715 2.58 10.23 8.78
CA SER A 715 1.35 10.77 9.35
C SER A 715 1.01 12.16 8.83
N LEU A 716 -0.29 12.44 8.70
CA LEU A 716 -0.86 13.77 8.55
C LEU A 716 -1.56 14.14 9.87
N MET A 717 -1.01 15.15 10.56
CA MET A 717 -1.49 15.56 11.88
C MET A 717 -2.15 16.94 11.82
N PRO A 718 -3.30 17.18 12.48
CA PRO A 718 -3.87 18.52 12.54
C PRO A 718 -2.90 19.48 13.22
N HIS A 719 -2.65 20.63 12.61
CA HIS A 719 -1.78 21.69 13.12
C HIS A 719 -2.55 22.99 13.18
N GLY A 720 -3.05 23.35 14.36
CA GLY A 720 -3.94 24.50 14.51
C GLY A 720 -5.27 24.36 13.76
N PHE A 721 -5.60 23.18 13.21
CA PHE A 721 -6.86 22.92 12.52
C PHE A 721 -8.04 23.02 13.48
N PHE A 722 -7.96 22.38 14.65
CA PHE A 722 -8.96 22.45 15.70
C PHE A 722 -8.65 23.56 16.70
N ASN A 723 -9.67 24.07 17.40
CA ASN A 723 -9.51 25.11 18.43
C ASN A 723 -9.02 24.55 19.78
N CYS A 724 -9.19 23.25 19.98
CA CYS A 724 -8.70 22.47 21.10
C CYS A 724 -8.52 21.03 20.61
N SER A 725 -8.18 20.11 21.50
CA SER A 725 -8.17 18.70 21.13
C SER A 725 -9.56 18.30 20.57
N PRO A 726 -9.67 17.72 19.36
CA PRO A 726 -10.96 17.30 18.76
C PRO A 726 -11.64 16.13 19.49
N ALA A 727 -10.90 15.66 20.50
CA ALA A 727 -11.07 14.49 21.32
C ALA A 727 -12.04 14.64 22.46
N VAL A 728 -12.16 15.86 22.99
CA VAL A 728 -12.62 16.16 24.35
C VAL A 728 -14.05 15.71 24.67
N ASP A 729 -14.81 15.30 23.66
CA ASP A 729 -16.18 14.79 23.76
C ASP A 729 -16.29 13.26 23.63
N VAL A 730 -15.17 12.54 23.51
CA VAL A 730 -15.17 11.07 23.57
C VAL A 730 -15.44 10.62 25.02
N PRO A 731 -16.40 9.70 25.21
CA PRO A 731 -16.80 9.25 26.54
C PRO A 731 -15.68 8.52 27.29
N PRO A 732 -15.78 8.44 28.63
CA PRO A 732 -14.86 7.65 29.44
C PRO A 732 -14.90 6.18 29.10
N SER A 733 -13.76 5.50 29.33
CA SER A 733 -13.80 4.05 29.47
C SER A 733 -14.74 3.68 30.63
N ALA A 734 -15.52 2.61 30.45
CA ALA A 734 -16.50 2.17 31.45
C ALA A 734 -15.86 1.94 32.84
N SER A 735 -14.61 1.48 32.88
CA SER A 735 -13.83 1.28 34.11
C SER A 735 -13.58 2.56 34.92
N GLU A 736 -13.51 3.73 34.28
CA GLU A 736 -13.34 5.01 35.00
C GLU A 736 -14.66 5.53 35.60
N LEU A 737 -15.81 5.18 35.00
CA LEU A 737 -17.13 5.48 35.56
C LEU A 737 -17.41 4.62 36.79
N ASP A 738 -17.07 3.33 36.73
CA ASP A 738 -17.26 2.39 37.85
C ASP A 738 -16.40 2.75 39.06
N ALA A 739 -15.17 3.23 38.85
CA ALA A 739 -14.31 3.73 39.92
C ALA A 739 -14.94 4.93 40.65
N LYS A 740 -15.50 5.90 39.90
CA LYS A 740 -16.21 7.06 40.49
C LYS A 740 -17.48 6.66 41.23
N GLU A 741 -18.25 5.68 40.74
CA GLU A 741 -19.42 5.18 41.48
C GLU A 741 -19.05 4.44 42.77
N SER A 742 -17.93 3.70 42.76
CA SER A 742 -17.44 3.00 43.93
C SER A 742 -16.95 3.95 45.03
N ASP A 743 -16.24 5.03 44.67
CA ASP A 743 -15.81 6.07 45.61
C ASP A 743 -17.00 6.84 46.21
N VAL A 744 -18.05 7.11 45.42
CA VAL A 744 -19.28 7.74 45.91
C VAL A 744 -20.06 6.84 46.88
N LYS A 745 -20.01 5.51 46.72
CA LYS A 745 -20.58 4.56 47.68
C LYS A 745 -19.77 4.48 48.97
N VAL A 746 -18.44 4.57 48.90
CA VAL A 746 -17.56 4.61 50.08
C VAL A 746 -17.80 5.88 50.90
N GLU A 747 -17.91 7.05 50.28
CA GLU A 747 -18.22 8.31 51.00
C GLU A 747 -19.60 8.28 51.68
N LYS A 748 -20.63 7.72 51.03
CA LYS A 748 -21.96 7.57 51.65
C LYS A 748 -21.98 6.58 52.82
N SER A 749 -21.11 5.56 52.81
CA SER A 749 -20.97 4.62 53.92
C SER A 749 -20.15 5.18 55.10
N GLY A 750 -19.19 6.08 54.84
CA GLY A 750 -18.37 6.74 55.86
C GLY A 750 -19.07 7.88 56.63
N LEU A 751 -20.13 8.46 56.06
CA LEU A 751 -20.94 9.50 56.71
C LEU A 751 -21.98 8.98 57.72
N LEU A 752 -22.09 7.65 57.90
CA LEU A 752 -23.02 7.02 58.83
C LEU A 752 -22.38 6.42 60.09
N SER A 753 -21.05 6.54 60.30
CA SER A 753 -20.38 5.94 61.47
C SER A 753 -19.66 6.89 62.42
N SER A 754 -19.91 8.20 62.39
CA SER A 754 -19.36 9.16 63.38
C SER A 754 -20.44 10.00 64.05
N LYS A 755 -21.32 9.33 64.80
CA LYS A 755 -22.03 9.91 65.96
C LYS A 755 -22.10 8.85 67.05
N LEU A 756 -21.03 8.75 67.82
CA LEU A 756 -20.99 8.56 69.28
C LEU A 756 -19.55 8.77 69.76
#